data_AF-A0A3E2VXW6-F1
#
_entry.id   AF-A0A3E2VXW6-F1
#
_cell.length_a   1.000
_cell.length_b   1.000
_cell.length_c   1.000
_cell.angle_alpha   90.00
_cell.angle_beta   90.00
_cell.angle_gamma   90.00
#
_symmetry.space_group_name_H-M   'P 1'
#
loop_
_entity.id
_entity.type
_entity.pdbx_description
1 polymer ?
#
loop_
_entity_poly.entity_id
_entity_poly.type
_entity_poly.pdbx_seq_one_letter_code
_entity_poly.pdbx_strand_id
1 'polypeptide(L)'
;MKRSVKTKAFGITTCIAMMMSIISLPTAQINAATPKPTKETYGNVEYVFANGVPITITGIDNNKNMITWDGGEMEISTKANVFGGSHNSAEVIQNTSVTMESGTINALIGGGLHTSHVVNSNVVINGGSIPSQVVGGGASSLVKDEHTWYSGDAKNSPCIVENANVLINGGSNYLLVFGGGEGISRTDTATTTITAGDFSNAYVSAGGSNGYTGTATLNINGGTDYKVIQSVNRGSMNSAELNVTDGTVRNFYLGGETPDKDVTGTIGSVKANITGGKITNLEKGKSGSIEFTKNSSAISLTYHRSLIGNAASIVEKFGTSATDTFDDSIKGITLNKTELTVKLGDIKVIKADVAHGADTSSEQMKIAWTSSDEKVATVDYQGAVTALAPGKTTITASIAGYSATCVITVEKPKVEDVTVPTIDPETPVKEVTAGADKTTAATVKEEANTIISDIMSNKTTTKISEDTAKKVKEAIAANEEINVEITAKTLENEEVKAEDQKKIEAILDKDATVTQYLDLSVMLKAGSNELGTINEFSKAITFTIAVPENLKAEGREFYVVRLHDGKAEKLGTIENADGTLSFSTDRLSTYALVYQEKNEDKGTTPDPKPENPDQTPTPSEKTEFTVVFVDNSGVVLKTEKVEANKAATAPEAPAVEGYRFVKWDTDFTKVTKDLLVKPVYEKVTAAEKPVTPEKPSSDKKSPNTGDSTNAGLFTAFALLGLVSMGIVAIQRKKKQLTK
;
A
#
# COMPACT_ATOMS: atom_id res chain seq x y z
N MET A 1 -2.92 -71.67 15.54
CA MET A 1 -4.14 -71.20 14.84
C MET A 1 -3.86 -69.84 14.21
N LYS A 2 -4.44 -69.56 13.02
CA LYS A 2 -4.93 -68.27 12.46
C LYS A 2 -4.33 -66.94 13.02
N ARG A 3 -3.99 -65.92 12.22
CA ARG A 3 -4.31 -65.62 10.80
C ARG A 3 -3.33 -64.57 10.25
N SER A 4 -3.06 -64.61 8.94
CA SER A 4 -2.44 -63.51 8.16
C SER A 4 -3.53 -62.69 7.47
N VAL A 5 -3.31 -61.38 7.25
CA VAL A 5 -3.63 -60.64 5.99
C VAL A 5 -2.73 -59.38 5.92
N LYS A 6 -2.27 -59.03 4.71
CA LYS A 6 -1.53 -57.79 4.37
C LYS A 6 -2.49 -56.67 3.93
N THR A 7 -2.10 -55.40 4.07
CA THR A 7 -2.68 -54.28 3.30
C THR A 7 -1.57 -53.43 2.67
N LYS A 8 -1.81 -52.91 1.46
CA LYS A 8 -0.87 -52.12 0.63
C LYS A 8 -1.08 -50.62 0.79
N ALA A 9 -0.07 -49.84 0.42
CA ALA A 9 -0.16 -48.40 0.17
C ALA A 9 -0.79 -48.07 -1.20
N PHE A 10 -1.35 -46.87 -1.32
CA PHE A 10 -1.49 -46.09 -2.57
C PHE A 10 -1.64 -44.60 -2.21
N GLY A 11 -1.08 -43.70 -3.03
CA GLY A 11 -1.18 -42.24 -2.85
C GLY A 11 -2.26 -41.59 -3.72
N ILE A 12 -2.57 -40.32 -3.47
CA ILE A 12 -3.50 -39.49 -4.28
C ILE A 12 -2.95 -38.07 -4.39
N THR A 13 -3.09 -37.48 -5.59
CA THR A 13 -2.75 -36.09 -5.90
C THR A 13 -3.92 -35.41 -6.65
N THR A 14 -4.27 -34.17 -6.27
CA THR A 14 -4.93 -33.09 -7.06
C THR A 14 -6.40 -33.14 -7.55
N CYS A 15 -7.04 -31.96 -7.38
CA CYS A 15 -7.99 -31.23 -8.26
C CYS A 15 -9.54 -31.45 -8.26
N ILE A 16 -10.23 -30.51 -7.60
CA ILE A 16 -11.21 -29.51 -8.11
C ILE A 16 -12.41 -29.95 -9.02
N ALA A 17 -13.61 -29.71 -8.44
CA ALA A 17 -14.92 -29.27 -8.99
C ALA A 17 -15.64 -29.96 -10.18
N MET A 18 -16.93 -30.28 -9.96
CA MET A 18 -18.00 -30.15 -10.97
C MET A 18 -19.40 -29.92 -10.34
N MET A 19 -20.33 -29.43 -11.17
CA MET A 19 -21.62 -28.82 -10.79
C MET A 19 -22.84 -29.77 -10.70
N MET A 20 -23.90 -29.26 -10.05
CA MET A 20 -25.34 -29.48 -10.29
C MET A 20 -25.92 -30.92 -10.36
N SER A 21 -26.78 -31.25 -9.38
CA SER A 21 -28.25 -31.38 -9.57
C SER A 21 -28.90 -32.24 -8.47
N ILE A 22 -29.67 -31.63 -7.56
CA ILE A 22 -30.63 -32.37 -6.71
C ILE A 22 -31.97 -31.63 -6.67
N ILE A 23 -32.90 -32.14 -7.47
CA ILE A 23 -34.36 -32.22 -7.28
C ILE A 23 -34.99 -31.18 -6.34
N SER A 24 -35.71 -30.22 -6.93
CA SER A 24 -36.65 -29.37 -6.20
C SER A 24 -37.94 -30.12 -5.85
N LEU A 25 -38.29 -30.13 -4.57
CA LEU A 25 -39.64 -30.42 -4.08
C LEU A 25 -40.25 -29.09 -3.59
N PRO A 26 -41.51 -28.76 -3.92
CA PRO A 26 -42.11 -27.51 -3.49
C PRO A 26 -42.52 -27.57 -2.01
N THR A 27 -41.58 -27.28 -1.11
CA THR A 27 -41.93 -26.78 0.21
C THR A 27 -42.51 -25.38 0.04
N ALA A 28 -43.70 -25.16 0.58
CA ALA A 28 -44.29 -23.84 0.64
C ALA A 28 -43.36 -22.92 1.44
N GLN A 29 -42.70 -21.97 0.76
CA GLN A 29 -41.99 -20.89 1.43
C GLN A 29 -43.02 -20.04 2.17
N ILE A 30 -43.18 -20.32 3.46
CA ILE A 30 -43.57 -19.29 4.41
C ILE A 30 -42.48 -18.22 4.27
N ASN A 31 -42.84 -17.03 3.81
CA ASN A 31 -41.93 -15.89 3.77
C ASN A 31 -41.61 -15.47 5.21
N ALA A 32 -40.71 -16.19 5.87
CA ALA A 32 -40.03 -15.71 7.04
C ALA A 32 -39.29 -14.43 6.62
N ALA A 33 -39.62 -13.30 7.25
CA ALA A 33 -38.92 -12.06 7.00
C ALA A 33 -37.42 -12.29 7.26
N THR A 34 -36.56 -11.76 6.40
CA THR A 34 -35.11 -11.82 6.61
C THR A 34 -34.78 -11.24 7.99
N PRO A 35 -34.03 -11.97 8.84
CA PRO A 35 -33.61 -11.47 10.15
C PRO A 35 -32.93 -10.11 10.00
N LYS A 36 -33.31 -9.16 10.84
CA LYS A 36 -32.78 -7.79 10.79
C LYS A 36 -32.68 -7.19 12.20
N PRO A 37 -31.77 -6.21 12.40
CA PRO A 37 -31.77 -5.42 13.61
C PRO A 37 -33.10 -4.67 13.82
N THR A 38 -33.53 -4.56 15.07
CA THR A 38 -34.68 -3.74 15.49
C THR A 38 -34.20 -2.51 16.26
N LYS A 39 -34.95 -1.41 16.14
CA LYS A 39 -34.71 -0.18 16.90
C LYS A 39 -35.94 0.19 17.71
N GLU A 40 -35.71 0.45 18.99
CA GLU A 40 -36.69 0.85 19.98
C GLU A 40 -36.27 2.20 20.58
N THR A 41 -37.21 2.91 21.20
CA THR A 41 -36.93 4.23 21.78
C THR A 41 -37.74 4.40 23.06
N TYR A 42 -37.03 4.60 24.17
CA TYR A 42 -37.63 4.78 25.49
C TYR A 42 -37.20 6.15 26.02
N GLY A 43 -38.17 7.07 26.13
CA GLY A 43 -37.88 8.48 26.35
C GLY A 43 -37.08 9.07 25.19
N ASN A 44 -35.89 9.61 25.50
CA ASN A 44 -34.99 10.22 24.52
C ASN A 44 -33.72 9.37 24.25
N VAL A 45 -33.80 8.06 24.47
CA VAL A 45 -32.69 7.11 24.30
C VAL A 45 -33.09 6.03 23.30
N GLU A 46 -32.26 5.83 22.28
CA GLU A 46 -32.41 4.75 21.30
C GLU A 46 -31.77 3.47 21.81
N TYR A 47 -32.44 2.35 21.55
CA TYR A 47 -31.96 1.00 21.85
C TYR A 47 -32.02 0.20 20.56
N VAL A 48 -30.93 -0.48 20.21
CA VAL A 48 -30.82 -1.27 18.98
C VAL A 48 -30.49 -2.70 19.34
N PHE A 49 -31.28 -3.64 18.85
CA PHE A 49 -31.10 -5.08 19.08
C PHE A 49 -30.77 -5.73 17.75
N ALA A 50 -29.58 -6.31 17.64
CA ALA A 50 -29.16 -7.00 16.42
C ALA A 50 -29.86 -8.35 16.25
N ASN A 51 -30.43 -8.92 17.32
CA ASN A 51 -31.18 -10.19 17.30
C ASN A 51 -30.35 -11.35 16.73
N GLY A 52 -29.02 -11.36 16.97
CA GLY A 52 -28.09 -12.34 16.40
C GLY A 52 -27.64 -12.07 14.97
N VAL A 53 -28.15 -11.05 14.28
CA VAL A 53 -27.65 -10.62 12.98
C VAL A 53 -26.25 -9.98 13.16
N PRO A 54 -25.22 -10.40 12.40
CA PRO A 54 -23.93 -9.74 12.41
C PRO A 54 -24.05 -8.28 11.93
N ILE A 55 -23.60 -7.33 12.76
CA ILE A 55 -23.67 -5.90 12.46
C ILE A 55 -22.30 -5.21 12.57
N THR A 56 -22.08 -4.20 11.73
CA THR A 56 -20.93 -3.29 11.79
C THR A 56 -21.40 -1.86 12.05
N ILE A 57 -20.71 -1.14 12.93
CA ILE A 57 -21.01 0.24 13.33
C ILE A 57 -19.90 1.17 12.83
N THR A 58 -20.27 2.21 12.08
CA THR A 58 -19.36 3.24 11.55
C THR A 58 -19.89 4.65 11.84
N GLY A 59 -19.01 5.59 12.16
CA GLY A 59 -19.38 7.00 12.32
C GLY A 59 -19.70 7.65 10.97
N ILE A 60 -20.78 8.43 10.90
CA ILE A 60 -21.13 9.25 9.74
C ILE A 60 -20.69 10.70 9.99
N ASP A 61 -21.14 11.27 11.10
CA ASP A 61 -20.84 12.64 11.54
C ASP A 61 -20.86 12.72 13.08
N ASN A 62 -20.70 13.92 13.64
CA ASN A 62 -20.62 14.14 15.09
C ASN A 62 -21.92 13.80 15.87
N ASN A 63 -23.04 13.53 15.20
CA ASN A 63 -24.35 13.24 15.77
C ASN A 63 -24.91 11.86 15.37
N LYS A 64 -24.35 11.21 14.34
CA LYS A 64 -24.88 9.99 13.73
C LYS A 64 -23.83 8.91 13.46
N ASN A 65 -24.27 7.66 13.56
CA ASN A 65 -23.56 6.47 13.09
C ASN A 65 -24.46 5.68 12.14
N MET A 66 -23.85 4.87 11.28
CA MET A 66 -24.51 3.84 10.48
C MET A 66 -24.30 2.48 11.13
N ILE A 67 -25.36 1.67 11.17
CA ILE A 67 -25.28 0.23 11.36
C ILE A 67 -25.51 -0.45 10.01
N THR A 68 -24.62 -1.35 9.60
CA THR A 68 -24.75 -2.14 8.37
C THR A 68 -24.75 -3.63 8.67
N TRP A 69 -25.49 -4.40 7.86
CA TRP A 69 -25.54 -5.87 7.89
C TRP A 69 -25.85 -6.43 6.49
N ASP A 70 -25.75 -7.76 6.33
CA ASP A 70 -26.17 -8.41 5.08
C ASP A 70 -27.70 -8.28 4.90
N GLY A 71 -28.10 -7.43 3.95
CA GLY A 71 -29.50 -7.11 3.66
C GLY A 71 -29.99 -5.75 4.16
N GLY A 72 -29.14 -4.86 4.71
CA GLY A 72 -29.55 -3.48 4.95
C GLY A 72 -28.59 -2.59 5.75
N GLU A 73 -29.07 -1.36 5.97
CA GLU A 73 -28.40 -0.34 6.78
C GLU A 73 -29.42 0.45 7.63
N MET A 74 -28.96 1.07 8.72
CA MET A 74 -29.79 1.84 9.66
C MET A 74 -29.00 2.97 10.32
N GLU A 75 -29.47 4.22 10.17
CA GLU A 75 -28.94 5.35 10.95
C GLU A 75 -29.38 5.29 12.42
N ILE A 76 -28.42 5.59 13.30
CA ILE A 76 -28.59 5.69 14.75
C ILE A 76 -27.89 6.94 15.30
N SER A 77 -28.39 7.49 16.40
CA SER A 77 -27.75 8.63 17.08
C SER A 77 -26.50 8.21 17.84
N THR A 78 -25.68 9.19 18.21
CA THR A 78 -24.52 8.98 19.10
C THR A 78 -24.87 8.61 20.55
N LYS A 79 -26.16 8.58 20.90
CA LYS A 79 -26.68 8.21 22.23
C LYS A 79 -27.29 6.80 22.28
N ALA A 80 -27.24 6.06 21.17
CA ALA A 80 -27.80 4.73 21.11
C ALA A 80 -27.07 3.73 22.03
N ASN A 81 -27.83 2.83 22.66
CA ASN A 81 -27.31 1.62 23.27
C ASN A 81 -27.50 0.46 22.27
N VAL A 82 -26.42 -0.24 21.91
CA VAL A 82 -26.46 -1.31 20.91
C VAL A 82 -26.22 -2.66 21.57
N PHE A 83 -27.08 -3.62 21.25
CA PHE A 83 -27.12 -4.98 21.79
C PHE A 83 -26.95 -6.00 20.68
N GLY A 84 -26.11 -7.02 20.88
CA GLY A 84 -25.99 -8.14 19.94
C GLY A 84 -27.18 -9.10 20.00
N GLY A 85 -27.74 -9.28 21.19
CA GLY A 85 -28.88 -10.17 21.44
C GLY A 85 -30.25 -9.55 21.17
N SER A 86 -31.27 -10.18 21.73
CA SER A 86 -32.68 -9.79 21.65
C SER A 86 -33.14 -8.99 22.87
N HIS A 87 -34.32 -8.38 22.80
CA HIS A 87 -35.05 -7.80 23.93
C HIS A 87 -36.29 -8.65 24.24
N ASN A 88 -36.51 -9.00 25.52
CA ASN A 88 -37.72 -9.69 25.99
C ASN A 88 -38.10 -10.98 25.22
N SER A 89 -37.12 -11.73 24.71
CA SER A 89 -37.34 -12.97 23.95
C SER A 89 -36.63 -14.18 24.57
N ALA A 90 -37.34 -15.29 24.70
CA ALA A 90 -36.81 -16.57 25.16
C ALA A 90 -36.17 -17.41 24.02
N GLU A 91 -36.05 -16.86 22.81
CA GLU A 91 -35.36 -17.54 21.71
C GLU A 91 -33.85 -17.62 21.96
N VAL A 92 -33.27 -18.79 21.67
CA VAL A 92 -31.85 -19.09 21.89
C VAL A 92 -31.02 -18.68 20.67
N ILE A 93 -30.39 -17.51 20.75
CA ILE A 93 -29.49 -17.00 19.71
C ILE A 93 -28.14 -17.73 19.85
N GLN A 94 -27.76 -18.51 18.83
CA GLN A 94 -26.50 -19.27 18.88
C GLN A 94 -25.26 -18.37 18.87
N ASN A 95 -25.27 -17.29 18.08
CA ASN A 95 -24.15 -16.37 17.98
C ASN A 95 -24.66 -14.93 17.83
N THR A 96 -24.01 -13.98 18.48
CA THR A 96 -24.07 -12.54 18.14
C THR A 96 -22.70 -12.11 17.62
N SER A 97 -22.66 -11.09 16.76
CA SER A 97 -21.42 -10.50 16.25
C SER A 97 -21.63 -9.01 16.05
N VAL A 98 -20.97 -8.19 16.86
CA VAL A 98 -21.08 -6.73 16.80
C VAL A 98 -19.70 -6.11 16.68
N THR A 99 -19.42 -5.49 15.54
CA THR A 99 -18.15 -4.84 15.24
C THR A 99 -18.32 -3.32 15.25
N MET A 100 -17.49 -2.59 16.00
CA MET A 100 -17.42 -1.13 15.94
C MET A 100 -16.10 -0.69 15.33
N GLU A 101 -16.16 -0.04 14.17
CA GLU A 101 -14.99 0.48 13.45
C GLU A 101 -14.69 1.93 13.83
N SER A 102 -15.73 2.77 13.97
CA SER A 102 -15.59 4.19 14.24
C SER A 102 -16.89 4.81 14.78
N GLY A 103 -16.88 6.13 15.02
CA GLY A 103 -18.05 6.87 15.49
C GLY A 103 -18.14 6.98 17.01
N THR A 104 -19.33 7.22 17.52
CA THR A 104 -19.62 7.32 18.96
C THR A 104 -20.99 6.74 19.26
N ILE A 105 -21.08 5.79 20.18
CA ILE A 105 -22.35 5.24 20.69
C ILE A 105 -22.30 5.26 22.21
N ASN A 106 -23.44 5.28 22.89
CA ASN A 106 -23.45 5.38 24.35
C ASN A 106 -22.89 4.11 25.01
N ALA A 107 -23.41 2.94 24.63
CA ALA A 107 -23.02 1.66 25.17
C ALA A 107 -23.06 0.54 24.12
N LEU A 108 -22.22 -0.47 24.31
CA LEU A 108 -22.14 -1.67 23.48
C LEU A 108 -22.24 -2.92 24.35
N ILE A 109 -23.27 -3.73 24.13
CA ILE A 109 -23.59 -4.93 24.91
C ILE A 109 -23.62 -6.13 23.95
N GLY A 110 -22.85 -7.17 24.22
CA GLY A 110 -22.75 -8.32 23.33
C GLY A 110 -23.96 -9.26 23.41
N GLY A 111 -24.55 -9.40 24.59
CA GLY A 111 -25.81 -10.11 24.82
C GLY A 111 -27.06 -9.26 24.52
N GLY A 112 -28.21 -9.73 25.01
CA GLY A 112 -29.50 -9.03 24.91
C GLY A 112 -29.87 -8.23 26.16
N LEU A 113 -31.14 -7.81 26.22
CA LEU A 113 -31.73 -7.05 27.33
C LEU A 113 -32.93 -7.79 27.94
N HIS A 114 -33.04 -7.73 29.27
CA HIS A 114 -34.09 -8.42 30.05
C HIS A 114 -34.10 -9.93 29.76
N THR A 115 -35.20 -10.52 29.29
CA THR A 115 -35.20 -11.92 28.85
C THR A 115 -34.48 -12.03 27.50
N SER A 116 -33.35 -12.73 27.47
CA SER A 116 -32.60 -13.03 26.25
C SER A 116 -31.58 -14.14 26.52
N HIS A 117 -31.45 -15.11 25.60
CA HIS A 117 -30.47 -16.20 25.71
C HIS A 117 -29.55 -16.18 24.49
N VAL A 118 -28.27 -15.88 24.71
CA VAL A 118 -27.19 -15.97 23.71
C VAL A 118 -26.22 -17.07 24.12
N VAL A 119 -25.87 -17.98 23.21
CA VAL A 119 -24.83 -18.99 23.48
C VAL A 119 -23.45 -18.35 23.36
N ASN A 120 -23.11 -17.77 22.20
CA ASN A 120 -21.83 -17.08 22.00
C ASN A 120 -22.05 -15.60 21.66
N SER A 121 -21.54 -14.72 22.52
CA SER A 121 -21.51 -13.28 22.27
C SER A 121 -20.13 -12.89 21.76
N ASN A 122 -20.06 -12.13 20.67
CA ASN A 122 -18.80 -11.65 20.11
C ASN A 122 -18.87 -10.14 19.85
N VAL A 123 -18.05 -9.38 20.56
CA VAL A 123 -17.91 -7.92 20.43
C VAL A 123 -16.51 -7.60 19.96
N VAL A 124 -16.38 -6.85 18.87
CA VAL A 124 -15.10 -6.37 18.34
C VAL A 124 -15.14 -4.84 18.28
N ILE A 125 -14.15 -4.17 18.85
CA ILE A 125 -14.02 -2.71 18.79
C ILE A 125 -12.65 -2.39 18.21
N ASN A 126 -12.63 -1.91 16.97
CA ASN A 126 -11.42 -1.46 16.29
C ASN A 126 -11.18 0.06 16.46
N GLY A 127 -12.24 0.83 16.75
CA GLY A 127 -12.14 2.27 16.92
C GLY A 127 -13.43 2.93 17.43
N GLY A 128 -13.39 4.26 17.57
CA GLY A 128 -14.50 5.09 18.05
C GLY A 128 -14.49 5.39 19.55
N SER A 129 -15.60 5.92 20.08
CA SER A 129 -15.76 6.35 21.48
C SER A 129 -17.02 5.74 22.11
N ILE A 130 -16.90 5.18 23.32
CA ILE A 130 -18.02 4.54 24.06
C ILE A 130 -18.05 5.04 25.52
N PRO A 131 -18.66 6.21 25.80
CA PRO A 131 -18.56 6.90 27.10
C PRO A 131 -19.34 6.27 28.26
N SER A 132 -20.23 5.30 28.03
CA SER A 132 -20.93 4.60 29.12
C SER A 132 -20.28 3.26 29.44
N GLN A 133 -20.53 2.22 28.61
CA GLN A 133 -20.06 0.87 28.93
C GLN A 133 -19.89 -0.03 27.70
N VAL A 134 -18.88 -0.89 27.77
CA VAL A 134 -18.72 -2.09 26.95
C VAL A 134 -19.00 -3.31 27.84
N VAL A 135 -19.88 -4.20 27.41
CA VAL A 135 -20.34 -5.36 28.19
C VAL A 135 -20.31 -6.61 27.31
N GLY A 136 -19.55 -7.64 27.70
CA GLY A 136 -19.50 -8.89 26.94
C GLY A 136 -20.75 -9.76 27.11
N GLY A 137 -21.31 -9.76 28.33
CA GLY A 137 -22.56 -10.45 28.65
C GLY A 137 -23.83 -9.70 28.18
N GLY A 138 -24.97 -10.10 28.71
CA GLY A 138 -26.25 -9.39 28.55
C GLY A 138 -26.45 -8.32 29.64
N ALA A 139 -27.57 -7.61 29.58
CA ALA A 139 -27.97 -6.66 30.60
C ALA A 139 -29.41 -6.92 31.09
N SER A 140 -29.69 -6.75 32.39
CA SER A 140 -31.05 -6.96 32.91
C SER A 140 -31.70 -5.71 33.53
N SER A 141 -31.04 -4.54 33.49
CA SER A 141 -31.52 -3.34 34.20
C SER A 141 -31.14 -2.00 33.57
N LEU A 142 -31.14 -1.89 32.23
CA LEU A 142 -30.79 -0.63 31.53
C LEU A 142 -31.97 0.28 31.17
N VAL A 143 -33.18 -0.27 31.02
CA VAL A 143 -34.39 0.50 30.73
C VAL A 143 -35.54 0.04 31.62
N LYS A 144 -36.47 0.94 31.93
CA LYS A 144 -37.76 0.58 32.54
C LYS A 144 -38.82 0.65 31.45
N ASP A 145 -39.11 -0.49 30.85
CA ASP A 145 -40.24 -0.70 29.94
C ASP A 145 -41.45 -1.22 30.74
N GLU A 146 -42.35 -1.96 30.09
CA GLU A 146 -43.49 -2.61 30.77
C GLU A 146 -43.12 -3.88 31.54
N HIS A 147 -41.88 -4.38 31.40
CA HIS A 147 -41.41 -5.60 32.06
C HIS A 147 -40.71 -5.27 33.37
N THR A 148 -40.98 -6.07 34.41
CA THR A 148 -40.31 -5.90 35.70
C THR A 148 -38.91 -6.51 35.67
N TRP A 149 -37.91 -5.76 36.11
CA TRP A 149 -36.54 -6.26 36.27
C TRP A 149 -36.49 -7.53 37.11
N TYR A 150 -35.75 -8.52 36.62
CA TYR A 150 -35.52 -9.76 37.35
C TYR A 150 -34.77 -9.47 38.66
N SER A 151 -35.28 -10.00 39.77
CA SER A 151 -34.81 -9.72 41.14
C SER A 151 -34.44 -10.97 41.94
N GLY A 152 -34.33 -12.12 41.27
CA GLY A 152 -33.92 -13.40 41.87
C GLY A 152 -32.40 -13.60 41.89
N ASP A 153 -31.97 -14.84 42.10
CA ASP A 153 -30.56 -15.24 42.00
C ASP A 153 -30.08 -15.11 40.54
N ALA A 154 -29.02 -14.33 40.32
CA ALA A 154 -28.43 -14.11 39.01
C ALA A 154 -28.04 -15.40 38.27
N LYS A 155 -27.74 -16.51 38.97
CA LYS A 155 -27.50 -17.83 38.35
C LYS A 155 -28.72 -18.39 37.60
N ASN A 156 -29.91 -17.92 37.95
CA ASN A 156 -31.20 -18.29 37.37
C ASN A 156 -31.83 -17.13 36.57
N SER A 157 -31.02 -16.12 36.19
CA SER A 157 -31.47 -15.00 35.37
C SER A 157 -32.01 -15.45 34.01
N PRO A 158 -33.10 -14.83 33.50
CA PRO A 158 -33.54 -15.01 32.12
C PRO A 158 -32.68 -14.24 31.10
N CYS A 159 -31.74 -13.42 31.56
CA CYS A 159 -30.70 -12.80 30.74
C CYS A 159 -29.44 -13.66 30.81
N ILE A 160 -29.17 -14.43 29.75
CA ILE A 160 -28.12 -15.46 29.74
C ILE A 160 -27.17 -15.21 28.56
N VAL A 161 -25.87 -15.19 28.87
CA VAL A 161 -24.80 -15.38 27.88
C VAL A 161 -23.92 -16.55 28.33
N GLU A 162 -23.81 -17.62 27.54
CA GLU A 162 -22.96 -18.76 27.94
C GLU A 162 -21.48 -18.41 27.79
N ASN A 163 -21.09 -17.87 26.63
CA ASN A 163 -19.71 -17.48 26.33
C ASN A 163 -19.67 -16.03 25.82
N ALA A 164 -19.12 -15.12 26.61
CA ALA A 164 -18.92 -13.72 26.24
C ALA A 164 -17.49 -13.48 25.75
N ASN A 165 -17.32 -13.04 24.51
CA ASN A 165 -16.03 -12.72 23.91
C ASN A 165 -15.98 -11.23 23.54
N VAL A 166 -15.01 -10.50 24.08
CA VAL A 166 -14.77 -9.08 23.78
C VAL A 166 -13.33 -8.90 23.29
N LEU A 167 -13.16 -8.29 22.13
CA LEU A 167 -11.88 -7.91 21.56
C LEU A 167 -11.82 -6.40 21.35
N ILE A 168 -10.88 -5.71 21.99
CA ILE A 168 -10.67 -4.27 21.82
C ILE A 168 -9.30 -4.03 21.18
N ASN A 169 -9.32 -3.62 19.91
CA ASN A 169 -8.15 -3.32 19.07
C ASN A 169 -7.92 -1.82 18.86
N GLY A 170 -8.65 -0.96 19.55
CA GLY A 170 -8.56 0.49 19.43
C GLY A 170 -9.82 1.17 19.94
N GLY A 171 -9.85 2.50 19.86
CA GLY A 171 -10.92 3.35 20.39
C GLY A 171 -10.53 4.03 21.71
N SER A 172 -11.45 4.82 22.27
CA SER A 172 -11.16 5.73 23.38
C SER A 172 -12.38 6.04 24.25
N ASN A 173 -12.15 6.84 25.29
CA ASN A 173 -13.21 7.41 26.15
C ASN A 173 -14.08 6.36 26.84
N TYR A 174 -13.54 5.18 27.13
CA TYR A 174 -14.24 4.16 27.90
C TYR A 174 -14.40 4.60 29.36
N LEU A 175 -15.60 4.46 29.90
CA LEU A 175 -15.86 4.59 31.35
C LEU A 175 -15.90 3.23 32.03
N LEU A 176 -16.69 2.28 31.52
CA LEU A 176 -16.81 0.92 32.05
C LEU A 176 -16.51 -0.12 30.96
N VAL A 177 -15.75 -1.15 31.29
CA VAL A 177 -15.53 -2.33 30.44
C VAL A 177 -15.71 -3.58 31.29
N PHE A 178 -16.75 -4.36 31.03
CA PHE A 178 -17.10 -5.57 31.77
C PHE A 178 -17.07 -6.78 30.85
N GLY A 179 -16.27 -7.80 31.19
CA GLY A 179 -16.25 -9.05 30.43
C GLY A 179 -17.54 -9.86 30.60
N GLY A 180 -18.12 -9.84 31.81
CA GLY A 180 -19.43 -10.41 32.11
C GLY A 180 -20.60 -9.48 31.76
N GLY A 181 -21.78 -9.79 32.30
CA GLY A 181 -23.01 -9.00 32.09
C GLY A 181 -23.22 -7.82 33.06
N GLU A 182 -24.28 -7.04 32.78
CA GLU A 182 -24.81 -5.95 33.61
C GLU A 182 -26.12 -6.37 34.29
N GLY A 183 -26.41 -5.80 35.46
CA GLY A 183 -27.64 -6.10 36.20
C GLY A 183 -27.63 -7.50 36.78
N ILE A 184 -28.79 -8.02 37.16
CA ILE A 184 -28.97 -9.41 37.59
C ILE A 184 -29.06 -10.30 36.33
N SER A 185 -27.96 -10.35 35.58
CA SER A 185 -27.74 -11.21 34.41
C SER A 185 -26.77 -12.36 34.72
N ARG A 186 -26.78 -13.38 33.87
CA ARG A 186 -25.88 -14.54 33.92
C ARG A 186 -24.87 -14.49 32.77
N THR A 187 -23.61 -14.68 33.10
CA THR A 187 -22.56 -15.03 32.15
C THR A 187 -21.81 -16.27 32.65
N ASP A 188 -21.72 -17.35 31.87
CA ASP A 188 -21.02 -18.55 32.35
C ASP A 188 -19.51 -18.45 32.16
N THR A 189 -19.05 -18.05 30.98
CA THR A 189 -17.65 -17.71 30.70
C THR A 189 -17.54 -16.33 30.07
N ALA A 190 -16.51 -15.57 30.47
CA ALA A 190 -16.17 -14.28 29.89
C ALA A 190 -14.70 -14.26 29.47
N THR A 191 -14.40 -13.84 28.26
CA THR A 191 -13.05 -13.59 27.76
C THR A 191 -12.99 -12.19 27.18
N THR A 192 -12.18 -11.32 27.77
CA THR A 192 -11.89 -9.98 27.23
C THR A 192 -10.42 -9.90 26.88
N THR A 193 -10.12 -9.52 25.63
CA THR A 193 -8.76 -9.31 25.13
C THR A 193 -8.65 -7.88 24.64
N ILE A 194 -7.65 -7.14 25.13
CA ILE A 194 -7.40 -5.75 24.76
C ILE A 194 -5.98 -5.66 24.19
N THR A 195 -5.86 -5.18 22.96
CA THR A 195 -4.59 -5.03 22.22
C THR A 195 -4.23 -3.56 21.99
N ALA A 196 -5.22 -2.66 21.94
CA ALA A 196 -5.00 -1.21 21.87
C ALA A 196 -6.22 -0.41 22.39
N GLY A 197 -6.05 0.90 22.51
CA GLY A 197 -7.09 1.86 22.94
C GLY A 197 -6.62 2.79 24.07
N ASP A 198 -7.39 3.86 24.34
CA ASP A 198 -7.19 4.78 25.45
C ASP A 198 -8.17 4.51 26.60
N PHE A 199 -7.61 4.14 27.76
CA PHE A 199 -8.32 3.73 28.97
C PHE A 199 -8.09 4.68 30.16
N SER A 200 -7.65 5.92 29.89
CA SER A 200 -7.36 7.00 30.86
C SER A 200 -8.46 7.27 31.90
N ASN A 201 -9.72 6.96 31.56
CA ASN A 201 -10.90 7.09 32.43
C ASN A 201 -11.52 5.74 32.86
N ALA A 202 -11.05 4.62 32.31
CA ALA A 202 -11.80 3.36 32.29
C ALA A 202 -11.63 2.50 33.55
N TYR A 203 -12.75 1.94 34.00
CA TYR A 203 -12.81 0.86 34.99
C TYR A 203 -13.05 -0.47 34.25
N VAL A 204 -12.01 -1.27 34.14
CA VAL A 204 -12.06 -2.59 33.49
C VAL A 204 -12.26 -3.67 34.56
N SER A 205 -13.26 -4.52 34.38
CA SER A 205 -13.53 -5.69 35.23
C SER A 205 -13.59 -6.95 34.37
N ALA A 206 -12.87 -7.99 34.79
CA ALA A 206 -12.94 -9.29 34.12
C ALA A 206 -14.36 -9.89 34.22
N GLY A 207 -14.94 -9.87 35.43
CA GLY A 207 -16.35 -10.19 35.66
C GLY A 207 -17.31 -9.05 35.34
N GLY A 208 -18.61 -9.34 35.42
CA GLY A 208 -19.70 -8.38 35.24
C GLY A 208 -19.93 -7.41 36.41
N SER A 209 -21.11 -6.80 36.42
CA SER A 209 -21.60 -5.92 37.49
C SER A 209 -23.01 -6.32 37.93
N ASN A 210 -23.22 -6.45 39.24
CA ASN A 210 -24.42 -6.90 39.95
C ASN A 210 -24.82 -8.38 39.74
N GLY A 211 -24.49 -8.97 38.59
CA GLY A 211 -24.92 -10.30 38.19
C GLY A 211 -24.05 -11.46 38.67
N TYR A 212 -24.09 -12.55 37.91
CA TYR A 212 -23.21 -13.71 38.09
C TYR A 212 -22.30 -13.88 36.88
N THR A 213 -21.01 -14.04 37.12
CA THR A 213 -20.03 -14.48 36.10
C THR A 213 -19.40 -15.79 36.56
N GLY A 214 -19.49 -16.88 35.79
CA GLY A 214 -18.92 -18.16 36.22
C GLY A 214 -17.39 -18.09 36.31
N THR A 215 -16.72 -17.99 35.17
CA THR A 215 -15.28 -17.74 35.09
C THR A 215 -14.99 -16.59 34.14
N ALA A 216 -13.94 -15.82 34.41
CA ALA A 216 -13.52 -14.71 33.55
C ALA A 216 -12.02 -14.73 33.24
N THR A 217 -11.66 -14.44 31.99
CA THR A 217 -10.29 -14.25 31.52
C THR A 217 -10.15 -12.83 30.97
N LEU A 218 -9.18 -12.07 31.48
CA LEU A 218 -8.84 -10.74 30.98
C LEU A 218 -7.40 -10.74 30.48
N ASN A 219 -7.19 -10.52 29.18
CA ASN A 219 -5.88 -10.43 28.54
C ASN A 219 -5.60 -8.98 28.16
N ILE A 220 -4.59 -8.37 28.79
CA ILE A 220 -4.09 -7.04 28.47
C ILE A 220 -2.79 -7.21 27.68
N ASN A 221 -2.88 -6.99 26.37
CA ASN A 221 -1.82 -7.18 25.38
C ASN A 221 -1.48 -5.85 24.67
N GLY A 222 -1.76 -4.72 25.35
CA GLY A 222 -1.50 -3.36 24.88
C GLY A 222 -2.46 -2.36 25.50
N GLY A 223 -2.72 -1.25 24.80
CA GLY A 223 -3.58 -0.14 25.28
C GLY A 223 -2.92 0.75 26.34
N THR A 224 -3.42 1.98 26.49
CA THR A 224 -2.78 3.02 27.29
C THR A 224 -3.61 3.50 28.47
N ASP A 225 -2.92 3.75 29.58
CA ASP A 225 -3.35 4.57 30.72
C ASP A 225 -4.58 4.07 31.52
N TYR A 226 -4.79 2.75 31.60
CA TYR A 226 -5.90 2.13 32.33
C TYR A 226 -6.04 2.69 33.75
N LYS A 227 -7.16 3.37 34.03
CA LYS A 227 -7.42 3.97 35.34
C LYS A 227 -7.53 2.92 36.44
N VAL A 228 -8.34 1.89 36.23
CA VAL A 228 -8.52 0.75 37.15
C VAL A 228 -8.71 -0.54 36.35
N ILE A 229 -7.99 -1.59 36.77
CA ILE A 229 -8.29 -2.98 36.43
C ILE A 229 -8.65 -3.72 37.72
N GLN A 230 -9.76 -4.47 37.70
CA GLN A 230 -10.21 -5.30 38.82
C GLN A 230 -10.73 -6.65 38.34
N SER A 231 -10.82 -7.62 39.26
CA SER A 231 -11.32 -8.97 38.95
C SER A 231 -12.84 -9.02 38.93
N VAL A 232 -13.47 -8.37 39.91
CA VAL A 232 -14.92 -8.33 40.12
C VAL A 232 -15.33 -6.90 40.52
N ASN A 233 -16.47 -6.43 40.04
CA ASN A 233 -17.04 -5.13 40.44
C ASN A 233 -18.14 -5.31 41.50
N ARG A 234 -19.29 -5.85 41.07
CA ARG A 234 -20.46 -6.14 41.91
C ARG A 234 -21.04 -7.50 41.51
N GLY A 235 -21.84 -8.10 42.38
CA GLY A 235 -22.42 -9.43 42.13
C GLY A 235 -21.52 -10.55 42.64
N SER A 236 -21.44 -11.66 41.91
CA SER A 236 -20.67 -12.84 42.32
C SER A 236 -19.98 -13.56 41.15
N MET A 237 -18.81 -14.13 41.41
CA MET A 237 -18.10 -14.97 40.43
C MET A 237 -17.25 -16.07 41.06
N ASN A 238 -16.98 -17.15 40.32
CA ASN A 238 -16.18 -18.26 40.84
C ASN A 238 -14.69 -17.95 40.75
N SER A 239 -14.19 -17.56 39.58
CA SER A 239 -12.77 -17.24 39.39
C SER A 239 -12.47 -16.23 38.28
N ALA A 240 -11.33 -15.53 38.41
CA ALA A 240 -10.73 -14.70 37.37
C ALA A 240 -9.30 -15.16 37.05
N GLU A 241 -8.94 -15.15 35.76
CA GLU A 241 -7.55 -15.21 35.28
C GLU A 241 -7.19 -13.91 34.55
N LEU A 242 -6.14 -13.24 35.00
CA LEU A 242 -5.73 -11.92 34.52
C LEU A 242 -4.32 -12.00 33.94
N ASN A 243 -4.18 -11.80 32.63
CA ASN A 243 -2.92 -11.89 31.91
C ASN A 243 -2.50 -10.50 31.44
N VAL A 244 -1.28 -10.07 31.75
CA VAL A 244 -0.73 -8.77 31.32
C VAL A 244 0.59 -9.02 30.59
N THR A 245 0.58 -8.82 29.27
CA THR A 245 1.74 -8.96 28.39
C THR A 245 2.23 -7.62 27.83
N ASP A 246 1.38 -6.60 27.80
CA ASP A 246 1.75 -5.21 27.55
C ASP A 246 0.72 -4.24 28.20
N GLY A 247 0.85 -2.94 27.97
CA GLY A 247 -0.09 -1.90 28.40
C GLY A 247 0.35 -1.13 29.65
N THR A 248 -0.30 0.00 29.92
CA THR A 248 0.07 0.89 31.04
C THR A 248 -1.10 1.08 32.02
N VAL A 249 -1.00 0.49 33.21
CA VAL A 249 -2.07 0.45 34.23
C VAL A 249 -1.71 1.32 35.42
N ARG A 250 -2.66 2.15 35.88
CA ARG A 250 -2.52 2.95 37.11
C ARG A 250 -2.77 2.09 38.34
N ASN A 251 -3.94 1.46 38.45
CA ASN A 251 -4.33 0.67 39.62
C ASN A 251 -4.86 -0.71 39.20
N PHE A 252 -4.32 -1.77 39.80
CA PHE A 252 -4.63 -3.16 39.47
C PHE A 252 -4.99 -3.91 40.76
N TYR A 253 -6.19 -4.49 40.81
CA TYR A 253 -6.71 -5.19 41.99
C TYR A 253 -7.00 -6.66 41.69
N LEU A 254 -6.41 -7.58 42.47
CA LEU A 254 -6.65 -9.03 42.39
C LEU A 254 -7.96 -9.45 43.10
N GLY A 255 -8.97 -8.60 43.01
CA GLY A 255 -10.29 -8.68 43.61
C GLY A 255 -11.09 -7.47 43.13
N GLY A 256 -12.02 -6.97 43.93
CA GLY A 256 -12.61 -5.64 43.74
C GLY A 256 -11.70 -4.51 44.23
N GLU A 257 -11.81 -3.34 43.60
CA GLU A 257 -11.13 -2.10 43.97
C GLU A 257 -11.27 -1.73 45.47
N THR A 258 -10.20 -1.22 46.08
CA THR A 258 -10.17 -0.94 47.53
C THR A 258 -10.62 0.46 47.96
N PRO A 259 -10.38 1.58 47.22
CA PRO A 259 -10.86 2.90 47.62
C PRO A 259 -12.38 3.07 47.44
N ASP A 260 -13.00 2.34 46.51
CA ASP A 260 -14.45 2.37 46.35
C ASP A 260 -15.13 1.46 47.39
N LYS A 261 -16.20 1.98 48.00
CA LYS A 261 -17.09 1.29 48.93
C LYS A 261 -18.26 0.59 48.24
N ASP A 262 -18.58 1.02 47.02
CA ASP A 262 -19.70 0.52 46.22
C ASP A 262 -19.27 -0.65 45.31
N VAL A 263 -17.98 -0.99 45.33
CA VAL A 263 -17.42 -2.24 44.78
C VAL A 263 -17.53 -3.33 45.86
N THR A 264 -18.60 -4.13 45.76
CA THR A 264 -19.02 -5.11 46.78
C THR A 264 -18.99 -6.55 46.29
N GLY A 265 -18.51 -6.79 45.06
CA GLY A 265 -18.54 -8.10 44.42
C GLY A 265 -17.80 -9.19 45.19
N THR A 266 -18.31 -10.42 45.08
CA THR A 266 -17.69 -11.63 45.66
C THR A 266 -16.99 -12.44 44.58
N ILE A 267 -15.81 -12.96 44.90
CA ILE A 267 -14.99 -13.79 44.03
C ILE A 267 -14.35 -14.93 44.82
N GLY A 268 -14.35 -16.14 44.25
CA GLY A 268 -13.78 -17.35 44.87
C GLY A 268 -12.25 -17.45 44.74
N SER A 269 -11.69 -17.17 43.56
CA SER A 269 -10.24 -17.14 43.34
C SER A 269 -9.80 -16.20 42.20
N VAL A 270 -8.55 -15.74 42.27
CA VAL A 270 -7.91 -14.89 41.26
C VAL A 270 -6.51 -15.42 40.96
N LYS A 271 -6.25 -15.65 39.69
CA LYS A 271 -4.91 -15.91 39.14
C LYS A 271 -4.48 -14.69 38.32
N ALA A 272 -3.26 -14.19 38.54
CA ALA A 272 -2.69 -13.11 37.76
C ALA A 272 -1.30 -13.47 37.26
N ASN A 273 -1.05 -13.26 35.96
CA ASN A 273 0.24 -13.48 35.31
C ASN A 273 0.67 -12.17 34.62
N ILE A 274 1.67 -11.49 35.18
CA ILE A 274 2.15 -10.18 34.69
C ILE A 274 3.58 -10.36 34.16
N THR A 275 3.70 -10.41 32.83
CA THR A 275 4.94 -10.69 32.10
C THR A 275 5.42 -9.54 31.22
N GLY A 276 4.59 -8.51 31.01
CA GLY A 276 4.99 -7.27 30.35
C GLY A 276 4.10 -6.07 30.74
N GLY A 277 4.23 -4.97 30.00
CA GLY A 277 3.57 -3.70 30.32
C GLY A 277 4.14 -3.01 31.56
N LYS A 278 3.37 -2.09 32.15
CA LYS A 278 3.73 -1.37 33.38
C LYS A 278 2.49 -1.15 34.25
N ILE A 279 2.55 -1.57 35.50
CA ILE A 279 1.51 -1.38 36.51
C ILE A 279 2.05 -0.44 37.60
N THR A 280 1.36 0.65 37.90
CA THR A 280 1.82 1.61 38.92
C THR A 280 1.55 1.08 40.33
N ASN A 281 0.30 0.72 40.62
CA ASN A 281 -0.11 0.14 41.89
C ASN A 281 -0.75 -1.23 41.67
N LEU A 282 -0.13 -2.30 42.19
CA LEU A 282 -0.72 -3.63 42.28
C LEU A 282 -1.14 -3.93 43.72
N GLU A 283 -2.42 -4.27 43.91
CA GLU A 283 -3.04 -4.47 45.22
C GLU A 283 -3.88 -5.76 45.24
N LYS A 284 -4.11 -6.32 46.44
CA LYS A 284 -4.87 -7.57 46.61
C LYS A 284 -6.33 -7.45 46.19
N GLY A 285 -6.95 -6.29 46.40
CA GLY A 285 -8.39 -6.12 46.23
C GLY A 285 -9.24 -6.81 47.31
N LYS A 286 -10.56 -6.69 47.16
CA LYS A 286 -11.59 -7.21 48.07
C LYS A 286 -12.40 -8.37 47.46
N SER A 287 -13.01 -9.17 48.33
CA SER A 287 -14.12 -10.06 48.00
C SER A 287 -15.21 -9.86 49.06
N GLY A 288 -16.43 -9.49 48.65
CA GLY A 288 -17.53 -9.18 49.58
C GLY A 288 -17.22 -8.02 50.52
N SER A 289 -16.57 -6.96 50.01
CA SER A 289 -16.04 -5.81 50.76
C SER A 289 -14.88 -6.09 51.74
N ILE A 290 -14.47 -7.35 51.90
CA ILE A 290 -13.35 -7.76 52.77
C ILE A 290 -12.07 -7.85 51.93
N GLU A 291 -10.99 -7.17 52.34
CA GLU A 291 -9.69 -7.32 51.67
C GLU A 291 -9.12 -8.72 51.89
N PHE A 292 -8.52 -9.32 50.87
CA PHE A 292 -7.82 -10.60 51.05
C PHE A 292 -6.69 -10.49 52.07
N THR A 293 -6.50 -11.54 52.87
CA THR A 293 -5.36 -11.65 53.78
C THR A 293 -4.04 -11.89 53.04
N LYS A 294 -2.92 -11.63 53.72
CA LYS A 294 -1.60 -12.11 53.27
C LYS A 294 -1.60 -13.64 53.19
N ASN A 295 -0.90 -14.21 52.20
CA ASN A 295 -0.88 -15.65 51.91
C ASN A 295 -2.27 -16.25 51.60
N SER A 296 -3.23 -15.46 51.12
CA SER A 296 -4.55 -15.97 50.75
C SER A 296 -4.45 -17.03 49.67
N SER A 297 -5.00 -18.22 49.93
CA SER A 297 -5.10 -19.33 48.96
C SER A 297 -6.05 -19.03 47.80
N ALA A 298 -6.85 -17.96 47.89
CA ALA A 298 -7.67 -17.48 46.80
C ALA A 298 -6.86 -16.68 45.76
N ILE A 299 -5.64 -16.23 46.08
CA ILE A 299 -4.78 -15.47 45.15
C ILE A 299 -3.59 -16.34 44.70
N SER A 300 -3.34 -16.35 43.40
CA SER A 300 -2.08 -16.75 42.79
C SER A 300 -1.57 -15.64 41.89
N LEU A 301 -0.44 -15.03 42.24
CA LEU A 301 0.17 -13.92 41.52
C LEU A 301 1.56 -14.35 41.02
N THR A 302 1.76 -14.33 39.70
CA THR A 302 3.08 -14.44 39.07
C THR A 302 3.38 -13.10 38.42
N TYR A 303 4.49 -12.46 38.78
CA TYR A 303 4.81 -11.10 38.31
C TYR A 303 6.31 -10.90 38.16
N HIS A 304 6.70 -9.96 37.33
CA HIS A 304 8.08 -9.53 37.20
C HIS A 304 8.28 -8.15 37.86
N ARG A 305 9.07 -8.05 38.95
CA ARG A 305 9.10 -6.83 39.79
C ARG A 305 9.38 -5.52 39.07
N SER A 306 10.15 -5.51 37.98
CA SER A 306 10.47 -4.27 37.25
C SER A 306 9.26 -3.63 36.56
N LEU A 307 8.17 -4.39 36.39
CA LEU A 307 6.93 -3.93 35.77
C LEU A 307 6.00 -3.25 36.78
N ILE A 308 6.27 -3.37 38.09
CA ILE A 308 5.37 -2.98 39.18
C ILE A 308 5.95 -1.78 39.96
N GLY A 309 5.28 -0.64 39.93
CA GLY A 309 5.73 0.59 40.61
C GLY A 309 5.81 0.45 42.13
N ASN A 310 4.86 -0.27 42.75
CA ASN A 310 4.85 -0.55 44.19
C ASN A 310 5.51 -1.91 44.56
N ALA A 311 6.39 -2.46 43.72
CA ALA A 311 7.02 -3.77 43.85
C ALA A 311 7.55 -4.11 45.26
N ALA A 312 8.22 -3.16 45.92
CA ALA A 312 8.79 -3.35 47.26
C ALA A 312 7.75 -3.76 48.32
N SER A 313 6.47 -3.44 48.12
CA SER A 313 5.38 -3.79 49.02
C SER A 313 4.72 -5.15 48.75
N ILE A 314 5.02 -5.80 47.61
CA ILE A 314 4.29 -6.99 47.15
C ILE A 314 4.54 -8.20 48.06
N VAL A 315 5.79 -8.44 48.48
CA VAL A 315 6.14 -9.51 49.42
C VAL A 315 5.51 -9.29 50.80
N GLU A 316 5.32 -8.03 51.21
CA GLU A 316 4.61 -7.71 52.45
C GLU A 316 3.11 -8.01 52.33
N LYS A 317 2.46 -7.52 51.27
CA LYS A 317 1.01 -7.64 51.04
C LYS A 317 0.56 -9.06 50.75
N PHE A 318 1.20 -9.72 49.79
CA PHE A 318 0.77 -11.01 49.25
C PHE A 318 1.49 -12.20 49.89
N GLY A 319 2.77 -12.04 50.24
CA GLY A 319 3.60 -13.13 50.77
C GLY A 319 3.70 -14.30 49.80
N THR A 320 3.46 -15.53 50.28
CA THR A 320 3.62 -16.77 49.50
C THR A 320 2.61 -16.93 48.36
N SER A 321 1.57 -16.08 48.30
CA SER A 321 0.64 -16.03 47.15
C SER A 321 1.26 -15.32 45.93
N ALA A 322 2.42 -14.69 46.07
CA ALA A 322 3.13 -14.00 45.00
C ALA A 322 4.48 -14.65 44.68
N THR A 323 4.67 -15.02 43.41
CA THR A 323 5.91 -15.51 42.83
C THR A 323 6.49 -14.43 41.94
N ASP A 324 7.67 -13.94 42.31
CA ASP A 324 8.43 -12.99 41.50
C ASP A 324 9.28 -13.76 40.47
N THR A 325 9.15 -13.39 39.20
CA THR A 325 9.90 -13.98 38.08
C THR A 325 11.10 -13.13 37.66
N PHE A 326 11.38 -12.03 38.38
CA PHE A 326 12.58 -11.23 38.13
C PHE A 326 13.84 -12.02 38.44
N ASP A 327 14.61 -12.30 37.40
CA ASP A 327 15.92 -12.92 37.51
C ASP A 327 16.99 -11.84 37.75
N ASP A 328 17.33 -11.64 39.02
CA ASP A 328 18.39 -10.71 39.46
C ASP A 328 19.77 -11.02 38.87
N SER A 329 19.98 -12.17 38.22
CA SER A 329 21.21 -12.48 37.51
C SER A 329 21.35 -11.73 36.19
N ILE A 330 20.25 -11.33 35.52
CA ILE A 330 20.29 -10.67 34.21
C ILE A 330 20.77 -9.22 34.32
N LYS A 331 21.74 -8.85 33.48
CA LYS A 331 22.45 -7.56 33.44
C LYS A 331 22.24 -6.77 32.14
N GLY A 332 21.62 -7.36 31.12
CA GLY A 332 21.34 -6.70 29.85
C GLY A 332 20.94 -7.65 28.73
N ILE A 333 20.48 -7.10 27.62
CA ILE A 333 20.27 -7.79 26.35
C ILE A 333 20.88 -6.95 25.24
N THR A 334 21.50 -7.60 24.25
CA THR A 334 21.96 -6.99 23.01
C THR A 334 21.49 -7.82 21.83
N LEU A 335 21.42 -7.21 20.64
CA LEU A 335 21.16 -7.94 19.40
C LEU A 335 22.44 -8.00 18.57
N ASN A 336 22.63 -9.10 17.85
CA ASN A 336 23.75 -9.26 16.92
C ASN A 336 23.70 -8.28 15.72
N LYS A 337 22.57 -7.58 15.54
CA LYS A 337 22.34 -6.54 14.54
C LYS A 337 21.39 -5.47 15.08
N THR A 338 21.70 -4.21 14.80
CA THR A 338 20.83 -3.04 15.08
C THR A 338 20.09 -2.56 13.83
N GLU A 339 20.51 -3.00 12.65
CA GLU A 339 19.84 -2.77 11.38
C GLU A 339 20.00 -3.98 10.45
N LEU A 340 19.03 -4.18 9.57
CA LEU A 340 19.05 -5.24 8.58
C LEU A 340 18.23 -4.86 7.34
N THR A 341 18.88 -4.82 6.19
CA THR A 341 18.20 -4.74 4.89
C THR A 341 17.94 -6.15 4.36
N VAL A 342 16.71 -6.40 3.87
CA VAL A 342 16.24 -7.69 3.38
C VAL A 342 15.40 -7.54 2.12
N LYS A 343 15.33 -8.58 1.28
CA LYS A 343 14.39 -8.62 0.16
C LYS A 343 13.00 -9.04 0.63
N LEU A 344 11.98 -8.86 -0.20
CA LEU A 344 10.64 -9.38 0.08
C LEU A 344 10.67 -10.92 0.18
N GLY A 345 9.96 -11.49 1.14
CA GLY A 345 9.94 -12.95 1.38
C GLY A 345 11.21 -13.52 2.04
N ASP A 346 12.26 -12.73 2.28
CA ASP A 346 13.42 -13.18 3.05
C ASP A 346 13.02 -13.55 4.49
N ILE A 347 13.57 -14.67 4.97
CA ILE A 347 13.57 -15.03 6.39
C ILE A 347 14.99 -14.90 6.93
N LYS A 348 15.20 -14.07 7.97
CA LYS A 348 16.52 -13.85 8.61
C LYS A 348 16.40 -13.93 10.13
N VAL A 349 17.26 -14.71 10.77
CA VAL A 349 17.30 -14.83 12.24
C VAL A 349 18.15 -13.71 12.84
N ILE A 350 17.55 -12.93 13.73
CA ILE A 350 18.24 -12.04 14.66
C ILE A 350 18.55 -12.84 15.92
N LYS A 351 19.79 -12.74 16.41
CA LYS A 351 20.19 -13.38 17.66
C LYS A 351 20.27 -12.33 18.76
N ALA A 352 19.59 -12.60 19.86
CA ALA A 352 19.79 -11.89 21.11
C ALA A 352 20.90 -12.55 21.92
N ASP A 353 21.75 -11.74 22.54
CA ASP A 353 22.73 -12.14 23.53
C ASP A 353 22.35 -11.49 24.87
N VAL A 354 22.24 -12.29 25.92
CA VAL A 354 21.74 -11.87 27.23
C VAL A 354 22.90 -11.89 28.21
N ALA A 355 23.26 -10.74 28.77
CA ALA A 355 24.26 -10.68 29.82
C ALA A 355 23.64 -11.19 31.12
N HIS A 356 24.23 -12.22 31.74
CA HIS A 356 23.70 -12.87 32.94
C HIS A 356 24.80 -13.29 33.93
N GLY A 357 24.39 -13.73 35.13
CA GLY A 357 25.29 -14.29 36.14
C GLY A 357 25.80 -15.69 35.79
N ALA A 358 26.88 -16.13 36.43
CA ALA A 358 27.53 -17.41 36.10
C ALA A 358 26.66 -18.66 36.37
N ASP A 359 25.67 -18.54 37.26
CA ASP A 359 24.80 -19.65 37.68
C ASP A 359 23.51 -19.79 36.84
N THR A 360 23.30 -18.92 35.84
CA THR A 360 22.05 -18.87 35.06
C THR A 360 22.13 -19.71 33.78
N SER A 361 21.17 -20.60 33.57
CA SER A 361 21.06 -21.38 32.33
C SER A 361 20.28 -20.62 31.26
N SER A 362 20.81 -20.59 30.03
CA SER A 362 20.14 -20.01 28.86
C SER A 362 18.80 -20.68 28.52
N GLU A 363 18.60 -21.94 28.91
CA GLU A 363 17.34 -22.68 28.71
C GLU A 363 16.17 -22.12 29.54
N GLN A 364 16.46 -21.30 30.56
CA GLN A 364 15.46 -20.64 31.41
C GLN A 364 15.11 -19.22 30.91
N MET A 365 15.88 -18.67 29.97
CA MET A 365 15.74 -17.30 29.48
C MET A 365 14.74 -17.23 28.32
N LYS A 366 13.49 -16.87 28.63
CA LYS A 366 12.48 -16.59 27.61
C LYS A 366 12.54 -15.12 27.18
N ILE A 367 13.02 -14.89 25.96
CA ILE A 367 13.07 -13.57 25.32
C ILE A 367 11.73 -13.32 24.61
N ALA A 368 11.09 -12.20 24.89
CA ALA A 368 9.92 -11.73 24.15
C ALA A 368 10.36 -10.97 22.90
N TRP A 369 9.71 -11.24 21.77
CA TRP A 369 9.98 -10.60 20.48
C TRP A 369 8.72 -9.91 19.95
N THR A 370 8.85 -8.72 19.36
CA THR A 370 7.75 -7.96 18.75
C THR A 370 8.20 -7.20 17.50
N SER A 371 7.25 -6.85 16.63
CA SER A 371 7.45 -5.93 15.50
C SER A 371 6.58 -4.68 15.67
N SER A 372 7.09 -3.49 15.31
CA SER A 372 6.29 -2.26 15.31
C SER A 372 5.26 -2.18 14.17
N ASP A 373 5.44 -2.99 13.12
CA ASP A 373 4.53 -3.12 11.98
C ASP A 373 4.68 -4.52 11.36
N GLU A 374 3.77 -5.41 11.75
CA GLU A 374 3.69 -6.78 11.25
C GLU A 374 3.24 -6.88 9.78
N LYS A 375 2.77 -5.79 9.16
CA LYS A 375 2.47 -5.77 7.71
C LYS A 375 3.75 -5.62 6.88
N VAL A 376 4.80 -5.03 7.46
CA VAL A 376 6.13 -4.88 6.83
C VAL A 376 7.00 -6.10 7.11
N ALA A 377 7.11 -6.51 8.38
CA ALA A 377 7.79 -7.76 8.75
C ALA A 377 7.32 -8.29 10.11
N THR A 378 7.19 -9.62 10.22
CA THR A 378 6.90 -10.34 11.48
C THR A 378 8.15 -10.94 12.09
N VAL A 379 8.10 -11.35 13.36
CA VAL A 379 9.18 -12.06 14.07
C VAL A 379 8.62 -13.20 14.91
N ASP A 380 9.27 -14.36 14.92
CA ASP A 380 8.88 -15.50 15.77
C ASP A 380 9.58 -15.50 17.14
N TYR A 381 9.22 -16.46 18.00
CA TYR A 381 9.79 -16.63 19.34
C TYR A 381 11.30 -16.97 19.37
N GLN A 382 11.90 -17.29 18.22
CA GLN A 382 13.32 -17.59 18.04
C GLN A 382 14.09 -16.41 17.41
N GLY A 383 13.43 -15.29 17.15
CA GLY A 383 14.01 -14.14 16.46
C GLY A 383 14.08 -14.28 14.94
N ALA A 384 13.35 -15.23 14.34
CA ALA A 384 13.25 -15.36 12.88
C ALA A 384 12.31 -14.30 12.32
N VAL A 385 12.89 -13.31 11.64
CA VAL A 385 12.16 -12.21 10.99
C VAL A 385 11.78 -12.59 9.56
N THR A 386 10.52 -12.39 9.18
CA THR A 386 10.00 -12.65 7.82
C THR A 386 9.58 -11.33 7.17
N ALA A 387 10.11 -11.02 5.98
CA ALA A 387 9.80 -9.79 5.24
C ALA A 387 8.51 -9.93 4.41
N LEU A 388 7.51 -9.07 4.65
CA LEU A 388 6.15 -9.21 4.12
C LEU A 388 5.71 -8.08 3.19
N ALA A 389 6.22 -6.86 3.34
CA ALA A 389 5.98 -5.75 2.42
C ALA A 389 7.17 -4.76 2.40
N PRO A 390 7.47 -4.09 1.27
CA PRO A 390 8.51 -3.06 1.20
C PRO A 390 8.23 -1.91 2.18
N GLY A 391 9.23 -1.50 2.96
CA GLY A 391 9.05 -0.52 4.02
C GLY A 391 10.13 -0.58 5.10
N LYS A 392 9.87 0.07 6.23
CA LYS A 392 10.71 -0.01 7.43
C LYS A 392 9.87 -0.34 8.65
N THR A 393 10.37 -1.26 9.49
CA THR A 393 9.77 -1.61 10.79
C THR A 393 10.88 -1.90 11.80
N THR A 394 10.57 -1.88 13.10
CA THR A 394 11.51 -2.15 14.18
C THR A 394 11.12 -3.43 14.90
N ILE A 395 12.07 -4.36 14.97
CA ILE A 395 11.96 -5.57 15.79
C ILE A 395 12.56 -5.27 17.17
N THR A 396 11.84 -5.64 18.23
CA THR A 396 12.29 -5.47 19.63
C THR A 396 12.39 -6.82 20.32
N ALA A 397 13.52 -7.06 20.98
CA ALA A 397 13.71 -8.19 21.89
C ALA A 397 13.75 -7.67 23.34
N SER A 398 13.07 -8.34 24.26
CA SER A 398 12.98 -7.95 25.66
C SER A 398 13.12 -9.14 26.62
N ILE A 399 13.88 -8.95 27.70
CA ILE A 399 14.01 -9.92 28.80
C ILE A 399 14.37 -9.19 30.10
N ALA A 400 13.80 -9.64 31.22
CA ALA A 400 14.11 -9.13 32.57
C ALA A 400 14.04 -7.58 32.73
N GLY A 401 13.19 -6.90 31.96
CA GLY A 401 13.09 -5.44 31.96
C GLY A 401 14.13 -4.71 31.09
N TYR A 402 15.07 -5.42 30.49
CA TYR A 402 15.98 -4.90 29.45
C TYR A 402 15.38 -5.13 28.06
N SER A 403 15.72 -4.27 27.10
CA SER A 403 15.33 -4.42 25.71
C SER A 403 16.44 -4.00 24.74
N ALA A 404 16.39 -4.53 23.51
CA ALA A 404 17.26 -4.16 22.40
C ALA A 404 16.48 -4.22 21.08
N THR A 405 16.84 -3.40 20.10
CA THR A 405 16.06 -3.18 18.88
C THR A 405 16.89 -3.33 17.60
N CYS A 406 16.22 -3.75 16.52
CA CYS A 406 16.79 -3.86 15.18
C CYS A 406 15.84 -3.26 14.13
N VAL A 407 16.32 -2.32 13.32
CA VAL A 407 15.53 -1.72 12.23
C VAL A 407 15.61 -2.60 10.98
N ILE A 408 14.48 -3.13 10.55
CA ILE A 408 14.33 -3.88 9.31
C ILE A 408 13.97 -2.91 8.19
N THR A 409 14.72 -2.96 7.09
CA THR A 409 14.35 -2.30 5.82
C THR A 409 14.06 -3.38 4.80
N VAL A 410 12.81 -3.52 4.37
CA VAL A 410 12.43 -4.41 3.28
C VAL A 410 12.57 -3.63 1.97
N GLU A 411 13.44 -4.09 1.08
CA GLU A 411 13.72 -3.44 -0.19
C GLU A 411 12.50 -3.45 -1.12
N LYS A 412 12.37 -2.40 -1.94
CA LYS A 412 11.44 -2.42 -3.08
C LYS A 412 12.02 -3.33 -4.18
N PRO A 413 11.21 -4.18 -4.83
CA PRO A 413 11.62 -4.85 -6.05
C PRO A 413 11.99 -3.81 -7.11
N LYS A 414 13.00 -4.14 -7.92
CA LYS A 414 13.45 -3.31 -9.04
C LYS A 414 13.69 -4.17 -10.26
N VAL A 415 13.38 -3.62 -11.44
CA VAL A 415 13.85 -4.18 -12.71
C VAL A 415 15.35 -3.95 -12.77
N GLU A 416 16.11 -4.99 -13.10
CA GLU A 416 17.56 -4.86 -13.33
C GLU A 416 17.92 -4.89 -14.82
N ASP A 417 17.39 -5.84 -15.59
CA ASP A 417 17.71 -5.98 -17.01
C ASP A 417 16.55 -5.55 -17.93
N VAL A 418 16.94 -4.93 -19.05
CA VAL A 418 16.07 -4.58 -20.17
C VAL A 418 16.70 -5.12 -21.46
N THR A 419 16.04 -6.05 -22.12
CA THR A 419 16.46 -6.51 -23.46
C THR A 419 15.85 -5.62 -24.54
N VAL A 420 16.64 -5.31 -25.58
CA VAL A 420 16.23 -4.44 -26.68
C VAL A 420 16.54 -5.06 -28.05
N PRO A 421 15.69 -4.85 -29.08
CA PRO A 421 15.98 -5.25 -30.45
C PRO A 421 17.00 -4.28 -31.04
N THR A 422 18.15 -4.77 -31.51
CA THR A 422 19.23 -3.92 -32.05
C THR A 422 19.24 -3.92 -33.57
N ILE A 423 19.37 -2.74 -34.17
CA ILE A 423 19.72 -2.58 -35.60
C ILE A 423 21.23 -2.42 -35.73
N ASP A 424 21.80 -3.08 -36.75
CA ASP A 424 23.14 -2.77 -37.26
C ASP A 424 22.99 -1.92 -38.54
N PRO A 425 23.27 -0.60 -38.50
CA PRO A 425 23.06 0.28 -39.63
C PRO A 425 24.08 0.05 -40.77
N GLU A 426 25.21 -0.63 -40.51
CA GLU A 426 26.18 -0.97 -41.56
C GLU A 426 25.75 -2.20 -42.40
N THR A 427 24.74 -2.95 -41.95
CA THR A 427 24.24 -4.17 -42.61
C THR A 427 22.94 -3.88 -43.39
N PRO A 428 22.95 -3.94 -44.74
CA PRO A 428 21.74 -3.72 -45.54
C PRO A 428 20.64 -4.73 -45.23
N VAL A 429 19.44 -4.22 -44.92
CA VAL A 429 18.25 -5.04 -44.64
C VAL A 429 17.46 -5.34 -45.93
N LYS A 430 16.75 -6.47 -45.95
CA LYS A 430 15.88 -6.88 -47.08
C LYS A 430 14.43 -6.41 -46.94
N GLU A 431 14.02 -6.24 -45.70
CA GLU A 431 12.68 -5.86 -45.25
C GLU A 431 12.85 -4.75 -44.22
N VAL A 432 11.78 -4.03 -43.90
CA VAL A 432 11.82 -3.00 -42.85
C VAL A 432 12.10 -3.68 -41.51
N THR A 433 13.04 -3.16 -40.73
CA THR A 433 13.29 -3.64 -39.36
C THR A 433 13.34 -2.47 -38.39
N ALA A 434 12.91 -2.70 -37.15
CA ALA A 434 12.86 -1.68 -36.11
C ALA A 434 13.66 -2.13 -34.87
N GLY A 435 14.26 -1.17 -34.18
CA GLY A 435 15.18 -1.38 -33.06
C GLY A 435 15.15 -0.24 -32.04
N ALA A 436 15.76 -0.48 -30.89
CA ALA A 436 15.92 0.48 -29.79
C ALA A 436 17.35 0.44 -29.25
N ASP A 437 17.78 1.55 -28.66
CA ASP A 437 19.15 1.74 -28.16
C ASP A 437 19.24 1.66 -26.63
N LYS A 438 20.41 2.00 -26.09
CA LYS A 438 20.65 2.03 -24.63
C LYS A 438 19.93 3.18 -23.93
N THR A 439 19.64 4.30 -24.61
CA THR A 439 18.91 5.41 -23.99
C THR A 439 17.43 5.06 -23.81
N THR A 440 16.82 4.44 -24.82
CA THR A 440 15.48 3.84 -24.70
C THR A 440 15.43 2.75 -23.62
N ALA A 441 16.42 1.86 -23.55
CA ALA A 441 16.50 0.85 -22.48
C ALA A 441 16.50 1.48 -21.07
N ALA A 442 17.23 2.59 -20.87
CA ALA A 442 17.30 3.29 -19.60
C ALA A 442 15.96 3.96 -19.22
N THR A 443 15.30 4.64 -20.17
CA THR A 443 13.98 5.25 -19.96
C THR A 443 12.92 4.19 -19.65
N VAL A 444 12.94 3.06 -20.35
CA VAL A 444 12.06 1.91 -20.08
C VAL A 444 12.33 1.32 -18.69
N LYS A 445 13.60 1.20 -18.26
CA LYS A 445 13.97 0.75 -16.91
C LYS A 445 13.43 1.70 -15.83
N GLU A 446 13.52 3.02 -16.02
CA GLU A 446 12.99 4.03 -15.10
C GLU A 446 11.46 3.94 -14.96
N GLU A 447 10.76 3.82 -16.09
CA GLU A 447 9.31 3.70 -16.14
C GLU A 447 8.81 2.41 -15.47
N ALA A 448 9.41 1.25 -15.80
CA ALA A 448 9.04 -0.02 -15.20
C ALA A 448 9.25 -0.04 -13.66
N ASN A 449 10.35 0.55 -13.17
CA ASN A 449 10.60 0.71 -11.74
C ASN A 449 9.58 1.63 -11.04
N THR A 450 9.08 2.65 -11.75
CA THR A 450 8.02 3.55 -11.27
C THR A 450 6.69 2.79 -11.17
N ILE A 451 6.33 2.03 -12.21
CA ILE A 451 5.12 1.19 -12.24
C ILE A 451 5.13 0.15 -11.12
N ILE A 452 6.25 -0.57 -10.92
CA ILE A 452 6.39 -1.53 -9.80
C ILE A 452 6.22 -0.83 -8.45
N SER A 453 6.82 0.36 -8.28
CA SER A 453 6.68 1.14 -7.04
C SER A 453 5.24 1.58 -6.76
N ASP A 454 4.48 1.94 -7.80
CA ASP A 454 3.06 2.28 -7.69
C ASP A 454 2.20 1.06 -7.33
N ILE A 455 2.40 -0.08 -8.01
CA ILE A 455 1.70 -1.35 -7.73
C ILE A 455 1.89 -1.77 -6.27
N MET A 456 3.14 -1.74 -5.77
CA MET A 456 3.45 -2.10 -4.39
C MET A 456 2.88 -1.11 -3.36
N SER A 457 2.58 0.12 -3.79
CA SER A 457 1.90 1.14 -2.98
C SER A 457 0.37 1.11 -3.14
N ASN A 458 -0.18 0.14 -3.89
CA ASN A 458 -1.59 0.05 -4.32
C ASN A 458 -2.11 1.32 -5.01
N LYS A 459 -1.23 2.04 -5.72
CA LYS A 459 -1.59 3.21 -6.53
C LYS A 459 -2.02 2.77 -7.92
N THR A 460 -3.14 3.30 -8.40
CA THR A 460 -3.66 3.03 -9.75
C THR A 460 -2.78 3.71 -10.81
N THR A 461 -2.68 3.07 -11.98
CA THR A 461 -1.93 3.55 -13.15
C THR A 461 -2.65 3.15 -14.43
N THR A 462 -2.62 4.00 -15.46
CA THR A 462 -3.16 3.69 -16.80
C THR A 462 -2.13 3.01 -17.71
N LYS A 463 -0.84 3.05 -17.33
CA LYS A 463 0.28 2.61 -18.17
C LYS A 463 0.31 1.10 -18.43
N ILE A 464 -0.42 0.32 -17.64
CA ILE A 464 -0.56 -1.14 -17.74
C ILE A 464 -2.01 -1.54 -17.42
N SER A 465 -2.40 -2.77 -17.74
CA SER A 465 -3.72 -3.30 -17.39
C SER A 465 -3.82 -3.73 -15.91
N GLU A 466 -5.04 -3.83 -15.36
CA GLU A 466 -5.28 -4.36 -14.01
C GLU A 466 -4.79 -5.82 -13.84
N ASP A 467 -4.94 -6.64 -14.88
CA ASP A 467 -4.44 -8.03 -14.90
C ASP A 467 -2.91 -8.08 -14.89
N THR A 468 -2.25 -7.17 -15.63
CA THR A 468 -0.79 -6.98 -15.58
C THR A 468 -0.34 -6.58 -14.17
N ALA A 469 -1.02 -5.60 -13.55
CA ALA A 469 -0.69 -5.14 -12.21
C ALA A 469 -0.82 -6.27 -11.16
N LYS A 470 -1.86 -7.10 -11.30
CA LYS A 470 -2.07 -8.30 -10.47
C LYS A 470 -0.94 -9.32 -10.64
N LYS A 471 -0.61 -9.70 -11.87
CA LYS A 471 0.46 -10.66 -12.18
C LYS A 471 1.83 -10.20 -11.68
N VAL A 472 2.16 -8.92 -11.82
CA VAL A 472 3.38 -8.32 -11.27
C VAL A 472 3.40 -8.44 -9.73
N LYS A 473 2.28 -8.17 -9.06
CA LYS A 473 2.17 -8.30 -7.59
C LYS A 473 2.31 -9.75 -7.12
N GLU A 474 1.76 -10.71 -7.87
CA GLU A 474 1.90 -12.15 -7.60
C GLU A 474 3.35 -12.64 -7.78
N ALA A 475 4.02 -12.28 -8.88
CA ALA A 475 5.42 -12.60 -9.13
C ALA A 475 6.35 -12.02 -8.05
N ILE A 476 6.12 -10.76 -7.66
CA ILE A 476 6.86 -10.11 -6.57
C ILE A 476 6.65 -10.84 -5.23
N ALA A 477 5.42 -11.25 -4.91
CA ALA A 477 5.13 -12.01 -3.68
C ALA A 477 5.78 -13.40 -3.68
N ALA A 478 5.99 -13.99 -4.86
CA ALA A 478 6.75 -15.23 -5.06
C ALA A 478 8.30 -15.02 -5.04
N ASN A 479 8.78 -13.78 -4.85
CA ASN A 479 10.18 -13.39 -4.92
C ASN A 479 10.84 -13.70 -6.29
N GLU A 480 10.06 -13.55 -7.36
CA GLU A 480 10.54 -13.66 -8.74
C GLU A 480 11.14 -12.32 -9.24
N GLU A 481 12.18 -12.40 -10.07
CA GLU A 481 12.83 -11.22 -10.65
C GLU A 481 12.05 -10.71 -11.87
N ILE A 482 11.73 -9.41 -11.85
CA ILE A 482 10.98 -8.75 -12.92
C ILE A 482 11.98 -8.15 -13.93
N ASN A 483 11.88 -8.61 -15.17
CA ASN A 483 12.67 -8.12 -16.30
C ASN A 483 11.77 -7.43 -17.32
N VAL A 484 12.36 -6.63 -18.20
CA VAL A 484 11.64 -5.99 -19.31
C VAL A 484 12.23 -6.42 -20.65
N GLU A 485 11.36 -6.70 -21.61
CA GLU A 485 11.73 -7.01 -22.99
C GLU A 485 11.04 -6.03 -23.93
N ILE A 486 11.82 -5.23 -24.65
CA ILE A 486 11.32 -4.45 -25.78
C ILE A 486 11.28 -5.38 -27.00
N THR A 487 10.16 -5.40 -27.72
CA THR A 487 10.08 -6.07 -29.03
C THR A 487 9.61 -5.11 -30.10
N ALA A 488 10.09 -5.35 -31.32
CA ALA A 488 9.73 -4.63 -32.51
C ALA A 488 9.53 -5.64 -33.64
N LYS A 489 8.30 -5.78 -34.11
CA LYS A 489 7.91 -6.76 -35.14
C LYS A 489 7.33 -6.03 -36.33
N THR A 490 7.62 -6.51 -37.52
CA THR A 490 6.82 -6.21 -38.71
C THR A 490 5.50 -6.96 -38.64
N LEU A 491 4.44 -6.32 -39.15
CA LEU A 491 3.13 -6.92 -39.37
C LEU A 491 2.80 -6.85 -40.86
N GLU A 492 2.29 -7.95 -41.39
CA GLU A 492 1.65 -7.97 -42.71
C GLU A 492 0.31 -7.23 -42.68
N ASN A 493 -0.20 -6.82 -43.84
CA ASN A 493 -1.45 -6.09 -43.93
C ASN A 493 -2.62 -6.87 -43.29
N GLU A 494 -2.70 -8.18 -43.52
CA GLU A 494 -3.75 -9.06 -43.00
C GLU A 494 -3.75 -9.21 -41.47
N GLU A 495 -2.64 -8.89 -40.80
CA GLU A 495 -2.52 -8.92 -39.33
C GLU A 495 -3.06 -7.64 -38.68
N VAL A 496 -3.17 -6.55 -39.42
CA VAL A 496 -3.74 -5.27 -38.95
C VAL A 496 -5.23 -5.21 -39.28
N LYS A 497 -6.06 -4.85 -38.29
CA LYS A 497 -7.51 -4.76 -38.48
C LYS A 497 -7.86 -3.73 -39.56
N ALA A 498 -8.75 -4.09 -40.48
CA ALA A 498 -9.18 -3.21 -41.57
C ALA A 498 -9.81 -1.87 -41.11
N GLU A 499 -10.33 -1.81 -39.87
CA GLU A 499 -10.82 -0.58 -39.23
C GLU A 499 -9.67 0.34 -38.79
N ASP A 500 -8.54 -0.23 -38.41
CA ASP A 500 -7.35 0.45 -37.93
C ASP A 500 -6.50 0.96 -39.09
N GLN A 501 -6.37 0.16 -40.16
CA GLN A 501 -5.85 0.61 -41.47
C GLN A 501 -6.57 1.87 -41.96
N LYS A 502 -7.91 1.84 -42.01
CA LYS A 502 -8.73 2.99 -42.46
C LYS A 502 -8.52 4.25 -41.63
N LYS A 503 -8.28 4.14 -40.32
CA LYS A 503 -8.00 5.30 -39.45
C LYS A 503 -6.64 5.92 -39.77
N ILE A 504 -5.65 5.09 -40.09
CA ILE A 504 -4.32 5.52 -40.52
C ILE A 504 -4.41 6.18 -41.90
N GLU A 505 -5.02 5.50 -42.89
CA GLU A 505 -5.24 6.01 -44.26
C GLU A 505 -5.99 7.35 -44.28
N ALA A 506 -6.97 7.55 -43.39
CA ALA A 506 -7.78 8.76 -43.34
C ALA A 506 -7.01 10.05 -42.95
N ILE A 507 -5.78 9.93 -42.45
CA ILE A 507 -4.91 11.08 -42.14
C ILE A 507 -3.72 11.22 -43.10
N LEU A 508 -3.65 10.40 -44.15
CA LEU A 508 -2.58 10.45 -45.15
C LEU A 508 -2.93 11.41 -46.30
N ASP A 509 -1.88 11.98 -46.91
CA ASP A 509 -2.01 12.70 -48.17
C ASP A 509 -2.29 11.73 -49.33
N LYS A 510 -2.87 12.24 -50.42
CA LYS A 510 -3.33 11.41 -51.56
C LYS A 510 -2.21 10.66 -52.31
N ASP A 511 -0.97 11.13 -52.19
CA ASP A 511 0.24 10.58 -52.78
C ASP A 511 1.10 9.80 -51.77
N ALA A 512 0.66 9.68 -50.51
CA ALA A 512 1.35 8.91 -49.49
C ALA A 512 0.94 7.43 -49.52
N THR A 513 1.89 6.54 -49.25
CA THR A 513 1.72 5.08 -49.28
C THR A 513 2.24 4.45 -47.99
N VAL A 514 1.41 3.66 -47.31
CA VAL A 514 1.86 2.78 -46.21
C VAL A 514 2.71 1.65 -46.80
N THR A 515 3.94 1.49 -46.31
CA THR A 515 4.85 0.43 -46.80
C THR A 515 5.02 -0.73 -45.84
N GLN A 516 4.80 -0.55 -44.54
CA GLN A 516 4.91 -1.60 -43.53
C GLN A 516 4.18 -1.19 -42.26
N TYR A 517 3.48 -2.12 -41.61
CA TYR A 517 3.01 -1.95 -40.24
C TYR A 517 4.01 -2.51 -39.23
N LEU A 518 4.13 -1.88 -38.06
CA LEU A 518 5.03 -2.30 -36.98
C LEU A 518 4.23 -2.47 -35.67
N ASP A 519 4.46 -3.56 -34.97
CA ASP A 519 4.07 -3.78 -33.57
C ASP A 519 5.28 -3.51 -32.68
N LEU A 520 5.20 -2.44 -31.89
CA LEU A 520 6.23 -2.07 -30.91
C LEU A 520 5.65 -2.25 -29.51
N SER A 521 6.24 -3.14 -28.73
CA SER A 521 5.77 -3.46 -27.37
C SER A 521 6.91 -3.51 -26.36
N VAL A 522 6.58 -3.21 -25.11
CA VAL A 522 7.48 -3.32 -23.96
C VAL A 522 6.81 -4.25 -22.96
N MET A 523 7.33 -5.46 -22.83
CA MET A 523 6.77 -6.56 -22.06
C MET A 523 7.43 -6.67 -20.69
N LEU A 524 6.64 -6.70 -19.62
CA LEU A 524 7.07 -7.10 -18.28
C LEU A 524 7.08 -8.63 -18.18
N LYS A 525 8.16 -9.20 -17.66
CA LYS A 525 8.35 -10.66 -17.57
C LYS A 525 8.87 -11.08 -16.20
N ALA A 526 8.47 -12.26 -15.73
CA ALA A 526 9.08 -12.94 -14.59
C ALA A 526 9.68 -14.27 -15.08
N GLY A 527 11.01 -14.34 -15.14
CA GLY A 527 11.70 -15.41 -15.86
C GLY A 527 11.22 -15.51 -17.32
N SER A 528 10.65 -16.66 -17.70
CA SER A 528 10.04 -16.88 -19.03
C SER A 528 8.58 -16.41 -19.15
N ASN A 529 7.91 -16.06 -18.04
CA ASN A 529 6.49 -15.78 -18.02
C ASN A 529 6.20 -14.33 -18.41
N GLU A 530 5.26 -14.11 -19.33
CA GLU A 530 4.80 -12.77 -19.71
C GLU A 530 3.73 -12.27 -18.74
N LEU A 531 3.98 -11.12 -18.13
CA LEU A 531 3.08 -10.48 -17.16
C LEU A 531 2.12 -9.51 -17.85
N GLY A 532 2.57 -8.85 -18.92
CA GLY A 532 1.81 -7.92 -19.75
C GLY A 532 2.64 -6.72 -20.21
N THR A 533 2.05 -5.85 -21.03
CA THR A 533 2.76 -4.73 -21.67
C THR A 533 2.63 -3.40 -20.92
N ILE A 534 3.65 -2.55 -21.06
CA ILE A 534 3.62 -1.12 -20.77
C ILE A 534 3.17 -0.39 -22.04
N ASN A 535 2.07 0.35 -21.95
CA ASN A 535 1.39 0.97 -23.10
C ASN A 535 1.62 2.49 -23.18
N GLU A 536 1.99 3.14 -22.07
CA GLU A 536 2.24 4.59 -21.98
C GLU A 536 3.52 4.90 -21.17
N PHE A 537 4.24 5.95 -21.56
CA PHE A 537 5.50 6.39 -20.95
C PHE A 537 5.45 7.87 -20.58
N SER A 538 5.98 8.24 -19.42
CA SER A 538 6.08 9.64 -18.97
C SER A 538 7.18 10.44 -19.67
N LYS A 539 8.11 9.77 -20.36
CA LYS A 539 9.11 10.36 -21.25
C LYS A 539 9.06 9.58 -22.56
N ALA A 540 9.12 10.28 -23.70
CA ALA A 540 9.14 9.61 -25.00
C ALA A 540 10.37 8.70 -25.11
N ILE A 541 10.16 7.50 -25.67
CA ILE A 541 11.20 6.54 -26.02
C ILE A 541 11.44 6.58 -27.54
N THR A 542 12.65 6.26 -27.97
CA THR A 542 13.07 6.37 -29.37
C THR A 542 13.27 4.99 -29.98
N PHE A 543 12.69 4.81 -31.16
CA PHE A 543 12.95 3.65 -32.02
C PHE A 543 13.65 4.11 -33.30
N THR A 544 14.52 3.25 -33.80
CA THR A 544 15.18 3.39 -35.10
C THR A 544 14.59 2.36 -36.06
N ILE A 545 14.48 2.71 -37.33
CA ILE A 545 13.99 1.88 -38.42
C ILE A 545 15.08 1.82 -39.50
N ALA A 546 15.48 0.61 -39.89
CA ALA A 546 16.24 0.40 -41.11
C ALA A 546 15.27 0.14 -42.27
N VAL A 547 15.34 0.98 -43.30
CA VAL A 547 14.53 0.86 -44.52
C VAL A 547 15.39 0.19 -45.60
N PRO A 548 14.89 -0.87 -46.28
CA PRO A 548 15.64 -1.58 -47.30
C PRO A 548 15.84 -0.71 -48.56
N GLU A 549 16.98 -0.90 -49.24
CA GLU A 549 17.44 -0.02 -50.32
C GLU A 549 16.47 0.07 -51.51
N ASN A 550 15.74 -1.01 -51.80
CA ASN A 550 14.74 -1.04 -52.87
C ASN A 550 13.51 -0.13 -52.61
N LEU A 551 13.31 0.34 -51.38
CA LEU A 551 12.27 1.32 -51.05
C LEU A 551 12.79 2.76 -51.06
N LYS A 552 14.11 2.97 -51.02
CA LYS A 552 14.73 4.30 -51.04
C LYS A 552 14.86 4.81 -52.48
N ALA A 553 13.91 5.64 -52.90
CA ALA A 553 13.93 6.33 -54.18
C ALA A 553 14.33 7.80 -54.03
N GLU A 554 15.02 8.37 -55.03
CA GLU A 554 15.34 9.80 -55.05
C GLU A 554 14.05 10.62 -55.08
N GLY A 555 13.93 11.59 -54.17
CA GLY A 555 12.71 12.39 -53.98
C GLY A 555 11.73 11.85 -52.95
N ARG A 556 11.93 10.65 -52.39
CA ARG A 556 11.00 10.06 -51.41
C ARG A 556 11.30 10.49 -49.98
N GLU A 557 10.28 10.90 -49.23
CA GLU A 557 10.37 11.14 -47.78
C GLU A 557 9.59 10.08 -46.99
N PHE A 558 10.15 9.66 -45.86
CA PHE A 558 9.57 8.66 -44.97
C PHE A 558 9.17 9.26 -43.62
N TYR A 559 7.99 8.90 -43.14
CA TYR A 559 7.49 9.25 -41.81
C TYR A 559 6.74 8.08 -41.16
N VAL A 560 6.51 8.19 -39.86
CA VAL A 560 5.79 7.17 -39.09
C VAL A 560 4.41 7.71 -38.71
N VAL A 561 3.37 6.89 -38.85
CA VAL A 561 2.06 7.14 -38.25
C VAL A 561 1.85 6.17 -37.10
N ARG A 562 1.46 6.69 -35.94
CA ARG A 562 1.03 5.91 -34.78
C ARG A 562 -0.48 5.82 -34.76
N LEU A 563 -1.04 4.65 -34.43
CA LEU A 563 -2.44 4.49 -34.07
C LEU A 563 -2.53 3.98 -32.64
N HIS A 564 -3.06 4.79 -31.72
CA HIS A 564 -3.27 4.39 -30.32
C HIS A 564 -4.66 4.84 -29.85
N ASP A 565 -5.37 4.00 -29.10
CA ASP A 565 -6.77 4.19 -28.72
C ASP A 565 -7.71 4.62 -29.87
N GLY A 566 -7.45 4.09 -31.06
CA GLY A 566 -8.22 4.40 -32.27
C GLY A 566 -8.00 5.81 -32.84
N LYS A 567 -6.97 6.54 -32.40
CA LYS A 567 -6.57 7.84 -32.95
C LYS A 567 -5.25 7.70 -33.70
N ALA A 568 -5.26 8.07 -34.98
CA ALA A 568 -4.07 8.09 -35.82
C ALA A 568 -3.35 9.45 -35.71
N GLU A 569 -2.02 9.44 -35.70
CA GLU A 569 -1.17 10.63 -35.55
C GLU A 569 0.13 10.47 -36.35
N LYS A 570 0.47 11.47 -37.18
CA LYS A 570 1.76 11.54 -37.90
C LYS A 570 2.86 11.98 -36.93
N LEU A 571 3.82 11.10 -36.68
CA LEU A 571 5.01 11.36 -35.87
C LEU A 571 6.14 11.92 -36.74
N GLY A 572 6.97 12.79 -36.13
CA GLY A 572 8.19 13.27 -36.76
C GLY A 572 9.27 12.19 -36.83
N THR A 573 9.93 12.10 -37.98
CA THR A 573 11.09 11.24 -38.23
C THR A 573 12.34 12.09 -38.43
N ILE A 574 13.49 11.53 -38.05
CA ILE A 574 14.82 12.08 -38.33
C ILE A 574 15.56 11.04 -39.17
N GLU A 575 16.04 11.45 -40.34
CA GLU A 575 16.99 10.63 -41.11
C GLU A 575 18.38 10.78 -40.50
N ASN A 576 18.94 9.66 -40.07
CA ASN A 576 20.27 9.58 -39.46
C ASN A 576 21.35 9.61 -40.53
N ALA A 577 22.57 9.99 -40.16
CA ALA A 577 23.72 10.03 -41.07
C ALA A 577 24.12 8.66 -41.64
N ASP A 578 23.61 7.56 -41.09
CA ASP A 578 23.77 6.19 -41.56
C ASP A 578 22.61 5.71 -42.47
N GLY A 579 21.63 6.57 -42.76
CA GLY A 579 20.47 6.25 -43.61
C GLY A 579 19.41 5.39 -42.92
N THR A 580 19.42 5.28 -41.59
CA THR A 580 18.29 4.82 -40.78
C THR A 580 17.35 5.97 -40.43
N LEU A 581 16.12 5.67 -40.02
CA LEU A 581 15.13 6.65 -39.59
C LEU A 581 14.86 6.49 -38.09
N SER A 582 15.01 7.55 -37.29
CA SER A 582 14.62 7.53 -35.87
C SER A 582 13.35 8.33 -35.62
N PHE A 583 12.52 7.87 -34.69
CA PHE A 583 11.32 8.57 -34.23
C PHE A 583 11.10 8.33 -32.74
N SER A 584 10.45 9.27 -32.07
CA SER A 584 10.14 9.19 -30.63
C SER A 584 8.63 9.02 -30.40
N THR A 585 8.27 8.28 -29.37
CA THR A 585 6.88 7.97 -29.01
C THR A 585 6.72 7.81 -27.50
N ASP A 586 5.59 8.29 -26.96
CA ASP A 586 5.19 8.15 -25.54
C ASP A 586 4.11 7.07 -25.32
N ARG A 587 3.63 6.40 -26.38
CA ARG A 587 2.54 5.41 -26.32
C ARG A 587 2.79 4.26 -27.27
N LEU A 588 2.67 3.02 -26.81
CA LEU A 588 2.89 1.81 -27.61
C LEU A 588 1.58 1.20 -28.11
N SER A 589 1.58 0.78 -29.37
CA SER A 589 0.46 0.22 -30.12
C SER A 589 0.94 -0.11 -31.56
N THR A 590 0.04 -0.13 -32.54
CA THR A 590 0.36 -0.26 -33.96
C THR A 590 0.95 1.03 -34.55
N TYR A 591 1.96 0.88 -35.40
CA TYR A 591 2.55 1.93 -36.21
C TYR A 591 2.51 1.57 -37.69
N ALA A 592 2.60 2.56 -38.56
CA ALA A 592 2.78 2.43 -39.99
C ALA A 592 3.99 3.25 -40.43
N LEU A 593 4.94 2.63 -41.13
CA LEU A 593 5.92 3.35 -41.93
C LEU A 593 5.25 3.78 -43.23
N VAL A 594 5.32 5.07 -43.53
CA VAL A 594 4.66 5.70 -44.69
C VAL A 594 5.72 6.45 -45.49
N TYR A 595 5.60 6.43 -46.82
CA TYR A 595 6.38 7.30 -47.69
C TYR A 595 5.50 8.22 -48.54
N GLN A 596 6.08 9.31 -49.02
CA GLN A 596 5.45 10.26 -49.93
C GLN A 596 6.51 10.77 -50.93
N GLU A 597 6.11 11.07 -52.15
CA GLU A 597 7.01 11.61 -53.17
C GLU A 597 7.10 13.15 -53.07
N LYS A 598 8.30 13.72 -53.19
CA LYS A 598 8.50 15.17 -53.22
C LYS A 598 7.87 15.79 -54.46
N ASN A 599 6.85 16.62 -54.26
CA ASN A 599 6.35 17.50 -55.31
C ASN A 599 7.37 18.61 -55.59
N GLU A 600 8.05 18.55 -56.74
CA GLU A 600 8.83 19.68 -57.25
C GLU A 600 7.92 20.87 -57.55
N ASP A 601 8.14 21.99 -56.85
CA ASP A 601 7.43 23.24 -57.08
C ASP A 601 7.79 23.81 -58.46
N LYS A 602 6.92 23.58 -59.45
CA LYS A 602 7.09 24.09 -60.82
C LYS A 602 6.75 25.56 -60.89
N GLY A 603 7.71 26.39 -60.49
CA GLY A 603 7.64 27.84 -60.62
C GLY A 603 7.23 28.27 -62.03
N THR A 604 6.11 28.99 -62.12
CA THR A 604 5.68 29.69 -63.33
C THR A 604 5.43 31.16 -62.99
N THR A 605 6.12 32.05 -63.70
CA THR A 605 5.96 33.50 -63.60
C THR A 605 4.60 33.93 -64.15
N PRO A 606 3.80 34.74 -63.43
CA PRO A 606 2.53 35.24 -63.94
C PRO A 606 2.73 36.45 -64.85
N ASP A 607 2.05 36.45 -66.01
CA ASP A 607 1.81 37.62 -66.85
C ASP A 607 0.28 37.73 -67.06
N PRO A 608 -0.31 38.94 -67.14
CA PRO A 608 -1.70 39.14 -66.69
C PRO A 608 -2.77 38.83 -67.74
N LYS A 609 -3.94 38.38 -67.27
CA LYS A 609 -5.21 38.37 -68.01
C LYS A 609 -6.22 39.31 -67.31
N PRO A 610 -7.15 39.96 -68.03
CA PRO A 610 -7.88 41.10 -67.52
C PRO A 610 -9.02 40.74 -66.57
N GLU A 611 -9.41 41.72 -65.77
CA GLU A 611 -10.43 41.66 -64.72
C GLU A 611 -11.81 41.25 -65.25
N ASN A 612 -12.50 40.40 -64.48
CA ASN A 612 -13.95 40.34 -64.44
C ASN A 612 -14.35 40.54 -62.96
N PRO A 613 -15.19 41.52 -62.62
CA PRO A 613 -15.44 41.88 -61.22
C PRO A 613 -16.38 40.91 -60.52
N ASP A 614 -16.38 41.02 -59.19
CA ASP A 614 -17.34 40.44 -58.23
C ASP A 614 -17.10 38.98 -57.77
N GLN A 615 -16.04 38.78 -56.97
CA GLN A 615 -16.07 37.93 -55.76
C GLN A 615 -15.18 38.51 -54.63
N THR A 616 -15.72 38.51 -53.41
CA THR A 616 -15.11 38.99 -52.14
C THR A 616 -13.90 38.12 -51.73
N PRO A 617 -12.83 38.67 -51.12
CA PRO A 617 -11.51 38.03 -51.16
C PRO A 617 -11.33 36.80 -50.25
N THR A 618 -10.72 35.76 -50.81
CA THR A 618 -10.13 34.61 -50.10
C THR A 618 -8.84 35.01 -49.37
N PRO A 619 -8.52 34.46 -48.18
CA PRO A 619 -7.25 34.74 -47.52
C PRO A 619 -6.06 34.22 -48.33
N SER A 620 -4.99 35.01 -48.41
CA SER A 620 -3.72 34.58 -49.00
C SER A 620 -3.12 33.42 -48.22
N GLU A 621 -2.74 32.35 -48.92
CA GLU A 621 -2.04 31.22 -48.34
C GLU A 621 -0.72 31.70 -47.69
N LYS A 622 -0.55 31.40 -46.39
CA LYS A 622 0.63 31.81 -45.63
C LYS A 622 1.68 30.73 -45.73
N THR A 623 2.83 31.04 -46.31
CA THR A 623 4.01 30.17 -46.24
C THR A 623 4.44 30.02 -44.78
N GLU A 624 4.50 28.80 -44.28
CA GLU A 624 5.00 28.46 -42.95
C GLU A 624 6.28 27.62 -43.05
N PHE A 625 7.13 27.70 -42.02
CA PHE A 625 8.35 26.93 -41.88
C PHE A 625 8.44 26.25 -40.51
N THR A 626 9.12 25.11 -40.45
CA THR A 626 9.29 24.31 -39.24
C THR A 626 10.62 24.61 -38.57
N VAL A 627 10.59 24.94 -37.27
CA VAL A 627 11.78 25.12 -36.44
C VAL A 627 11.82 24.01 -35.39
N VAL A 628 12.90 23.24 -35.40
CA VAL A 628 13.15 22.13 -34.46
C VAL A 628 14.32 22.51 -33.56
N PHE A 629 14.07 22.63 -32.26
CA PHE A 629 15.09 22.77 -31.24
C PHE A 629 15.52 21.38 -30.75
N VAL A 630 16.82 21.12 -30.71
CA VAL A 630 17.40 19.86 -30.19
C VAL A 630 18.41 20.13 -29.08
N ASP A 631 18.79 19.10 -28.33
CA ASP A 631 19.95 19.13 -27.43
C ASP A 631 21.28 18.76 -28.13
N ASN A 632 22.36 18.64 -27.36
CA ASN A 632 23.69 18.28 -27.89
C ASN A 632 23.78 16.84 -28.44
N SER A 633 22.85 15.95 -28.09
CA SER A 633 22.76 14.58 -28.60
C SER A 633 21.86 14.47 -29.83
N GLY A 634 21.09 15.52 -30.15
CA GLY A 634 20.12 15.55 -31.25
C GLY A 634 18.68 15.25 -30.85
N VAL A 635 18.40 15.07 -29.55
CA VAL A 635 17.04 14.85 -29.03
C VAL A 635 16.21 16.12 -29.18
N VAL A 636 15.02 16.01 -29.76
CA VAL A 636 14.09 17.13 -29.96
C VAL A 636 13.55 17.63 -28.62
N LEU A 637 13.82 18.90 -28.33
CA LEU A 637 13.31 19.63 -27.17
C LEU A 637 11.97 20.31 -27.48
N LYS A 638 11.80 20.79 -28.73
CA LYS A 638 10.57 21.46 -29.19
C LYS A 638 10.52 21.54 -30.72
N THR A 639 9.33 21.39 -31.29
CA THR A 639 9.04 21.76 -32.69
C THR A 639 8.01 22.89 -32.72
N GLU A 640 8.21 23.90 -33.58
CA GLU A 640 7.31 25.04 -33.77
C GLU A 640 7.14 25.35 -35.25
N LYS A 641 5.90 25.52 -35.72
CA LYS A 641 5.61 26.08 -37.05
C LYS A 641 5.46 27.59 -36.95
N VAL A 642 6.06 28.32 -37.88
CA VAL A 642 6.01 29.79 -37.92
C VAL A 642 5.78 30.32 -39.33
N GLU A 643 4.95 31.36 -39.46
CA GLU A 643 4.76 32.06 -40.73
C GLU A 643 6.10 32.67 -41.21
N ALA A 644 6.31 32.72 -42.53
CA ALA A 644 7.50 33.28 -43.14
C ALA A 644 7.82 34.70 -42.62
N ASN A 645 9.08 34.92 -42.24
CA ASN A 645 9.60 36.14 -41.59
C ASN A 645 9.13 36.39 -40.15
N LYS A 646 8.47 35.43 -39.48
CA LYS A 646 8.24 35.47 -38.02
C LYS A 646 9.40 34.83 -37.25
N ALA A 647 9.39 35.03 -35.94
CA ALA A 647 10.33 34.39 -35.01
C ALA A 647 9.71 33.11 -34.43
N ALA A 648 10.53 32.09 -34.19
CA ALA A 648 10.17 30.95 -33.34
C ALA A 648 10.50 31.22 -31.87
N THR A 649 9.90 30.44 -30.96
CA THR A 649 10.08 30.59 -29.52
C THR A 649 10.95 29.46 -28.96
N ALA A 650 12.17 29.79 -28.50
CA ALA A 650 13.06 28.79 -27.92
C ALA A 650 12.48 28.13 -26.64
N PRO A 651 12.73 26.82 -26.43
CA PRO A 651 12.49 26.15 -25.15
C PRO A 651 13.56 26.54 -24.11
N GLU A 652 13.39 26.06 -22.87
CA GLU A 652 14.45 26.09 -21.87
C GLU A 652 15.62 25.18 -22.31
N ALA A 653 16.86 25.67 -22.18
CA ALA A 653 18.04 24.92 -22.57
C ALA A 653 18.40 23.87 -21.48
N PRO A 654 18.72 22.61 -21.84
CA PRO A 654 19.10 21.59 -20.88
C PRO A 654 20.24 21.99 -19.94
N ALA A 655 20.15 21.63 -18.67
CA ALA A 655 21.26 21.77 -17.74
C ALA A 655 22.32 20.68 -18.03
N VAL A 656 23.58 21.08 -18.23
CA VAL A 656 24.71 20.18 -18.49
C VAL A 656 25.75 20.35 -17.38
N GLU A 657 26.06 19.28 -16.66
CA GLU A 657 26.95 19.33 -15.48
C GLU A 657 28.35 19.85 -15.85
N GLY A 658 28.81 20.92 -15.17
CA GLY A 658 30.09 21.58 -15.45
C GLY A 658 30.08 22.55 -16.64
N TYR A 659 28.93 22.80 -17.25
CA TYR A 659 28.78 23.72 -18.39
C TYR A 659 27.62 24.71 -18.16
N ARG A 660 27.74 25.89 -18.77
CA ARG A 660 26.74 26.96 -18.77
C ARG A 660 26.22 27.16 -20.20
N PHE A 661 24.91 27.25 -20.37
CA PHE A 661 24.30 27.60 -21.65
C PHE A 661 24.66 29.04 -22.04
N VAL A 662 25.08 29.23 -23.30
CA VAL A 662 25.51 30.53 -23.84
C VAL A 662 24.44 31.11 -24.76
N LYS A 663 24.07 30.35 -25.80
CA LYS A 663 23.07 30.74 -26.80
C LYS A 663 22.64 29.53 -27.63
N TRP A 664 21.66 29.72 -28.49
CA TRP A 664 21.38 28.80 -29.59
C TRP A 664 22.32 29.09 -30.78
N ASP A 665 22.64 28.05 -31.58
CA ASP A 665 23.60 28.14 -32.68
C ASP A 665 23.07 28.91 -33.91
N THR A 666 21.75 28.86 -34.12
CA THR A 666 21.05 29.32 -35.32
C THR A 666 20.11 30.49 -34.98
N ASP A 667 20.08 31.53 -35.82
CA ASP A 667 19.12 32.63 -35.67
C ASP A 667 17.72 32.19 -36.12
N PHE A 668 16.76 32.28 -35.19
CA PHE A 668 15.35 31.96 -35.40
C PHE A 668 14.43 33.18 -35.21
N THR A 669 14.98 34.41 -35.21
CA THR A 669 14.22 35.67 -35.08
C THR A 669 13.48 36.06 -36.37
N LYS A 670 13.93 35.55 -37.52
CA LYS A 670 13.30 35.76 -38.83
C LYS A 670 13.45 34.50 -39.69
N VAL A 671 12.47 33.60 -39.59
CA VAL A 671 12.51 32.28 -40.24
C VAL A 671 12.05 32.38 -41.70
N THR A 672 12.90 31.95 -42.63
CA THR A 672 12.63 31.98 -44.09
C THR A 672 12.85 30.64 -44.79
N LYS A 673 13.03 29.58 -44.00
CA LYS A 673 13.17 28.16 -44.36
C LYS A 673 13.09 27.34 -43.08
N ASP A 674 12.99 26.03 -43.19
CA ASP A 674 13.06 25.14 -42.02
C ASP A 674 14.44 25.22 -41.34
N LEU A 675 14.45 25.14 -40.00
CA LEU A 675 15.64 25.32 -39.16
C LEU A 675 15.77 24.19 -38.13
N LEU A 676 16.99 23.66 -37.99
CA LEU A 676 17.42 22.84 -36.86
C LEU A 676 18.30 23.71 -35.96
N VAL A 677 17.93 23.84 -34.69
CA VAL A 677 18.53 24.79 -33.75
C VAL A 677 19.11 24.03 -32.55
N LYS A 678 20.42 24.17 -32.31
CA LYS A 678 21.17 23.44 -31.27
C LYS A 678 21.71 24.37 -30.19
N PRO A 679 21.97 23.89 -28.96
CA PRO A 679 22.42 24.72 -27.87
C PRO A 679 23.95 24.80 -27.83
N VAL A 680 24.48 25.99 -27.53
CA VAL A 680 25.92 26.25 -27.39
C VAL A 680 26.22 26.43 -25.90
N TYR A 681 27.20 25.68 -25.41
CA TYR A 681 27.62 25.69 -24.01
C TYR A 681 29.09 26.11 -23.84
N GLU A 682 29.39 26.70 -22.69
CA GLU A 682 30.74 27.05 -22.25
C GLU A 682 31.08 26.27 -20.96
N LYS A 683 32.32 25.82 -20.83
CA LYS A 683 32.77 25.04 -19.66
C LYS A 683 33.03 25.96 -18.48
N VAL A 684 32.37 25.71 -17.35
CA VAL A 684 32.59 26.47 -16.11
C VAL A 684 33.83 25.91 -15.40
N THR A 685 34.76 26.79 -15.02
CA THR A 685 35.93 26.40 -14.21
C THR A 685 35.64 26.55 -12.72
N ALA A 686 36.33 25.77 -11.88
CA ALA A 686 36.00 25.59 -10.46
C ALA A 686 36.17 26.82 -9.54
N ALA A 687 36.34 28.02 -10.10
CA ALA A 687 36.39 29.29 -9.38
C ALA A 687 35.04 30.02 -9.32
N GLU A 688 34.05 29.66 -10.16
CA GLU A 688 32.70 30.22 -10.12
C GLU A 688 31.67 29.18 -9.66
N LYS A 689 31.28 29.25 -8.39
CA LYS A 689 30.07 28.59 -7.89
C LYS A 689 28.84 29.40 -8.35
N PRO A 690 27.81 28.77 -8.93
CA PRO A 690 26.51 29.42 -9.07
C PRO A 690 25.90 29.68 -7.69
N VAL A 691 25.46 30.92 -7.47
CA VAL A 691 24.47 31.23 -6.43
C VAL A 691 23.09 30.82 -6.98
N THR A 692 22.15 30.56 -6.07
CA THR A 692 20.72 30.23 -6.27
C THR A 692 20.12 30.72 -7.60
N PRO A 693 19.35 29.89 -8.34
CA PRO A 693 18.66 30.33 -9.56
C PRO A 693 17.63 31.43 -9.22
N GLU A 694 17.87 32.63 -9.73
CA GLU A 694 16.93 33.74 -9.61
C GLU A 694 15.82 33.59 -10.68
N LYS A 695 14.57 33.70 -10.22
CA LYS A 695 13.37 33.57 -11.05
C LYS A 695 13.37 34.62 -12.18
N PRO A 696 13.21 34.25 -13.47
CA PRO A 696 13.01 35.22 -14.52
C PRO A 696 11.73 36.01 -14.30
N SER A 697 11.87 37.34 -14.21
CA SER A 697 10.75 38.27 -14.29
C SER A 697 10.06 38.14 -15.64
N SER A 698 8.74 38.30 -15.66
CA SER A 698 8.04 38.72 -16.87
C SER A 698 8.63 40.06 -17.37
N ASP A 699 8.69 40.21 -18.69
CA ASP A 699 9.08 41.39 -19.49
C ASP A 699 10.52 41.45 -20.05
N LYS A 700 10.71 40.84 -21.23
CA LYS A 700 11.13 41.55 -22.47
C LYS A 700 11.25 40.61 -23.69
N LYS A 701 10.82 41.11 -24.85
CA LYS A 701 11.09 40.48 -26.16
C LYS A 701 12.53 40.80 -26.60
N SER A 702 13.42 39.81 -26.60
CA SER A 702 14.42 39.57 -27.67
C SER A 702 15.24 38.30 -27.37
N PRO A 703 15.38 37.35 -28.31
CA PRO A 703 16.44 36.35 -28.26
C PRO A 703 17.81 37.01 -28.46
N ASN A 704 18.85 36.49 -27.82
CA ASN A 704 20.23 36.95 -28.01
C ASN A 704 20.92 36.14 -29.13
N THR A 705 20.71 36.54 -30.39
CA THR A 705 21.34 35.88 -31.55
C THR A 705 22.75 36.39 -31.88
N GLY A 706 23.19 37.48 -31.22
CA GLY A 706 24.58 37.91 -31.18
C GLY A 706 25.07 38.57 -32.47
N ASP A 707 24.57 39.76 -32.78
CA ASP A 707 25.20 40.68 -33.72
C ASP A 707 25.34 42.09 -33.09
N SER A 708 26.58 42.50 -32.87
CA SER A 708 26.95 43.89 -32.56
C SER A 708 28.42 44.12 -32.91
N THR A 709 28.66 45.07 -33.81
CA THR A 709 29.99 45.37 -34.35
C THR A 709 30.78 46.38 -33.50
N ASN A 710 32.11 46.39 -33.71
CA ASN A 710 33.12 47.38 -33.28
C ASN A 710 33.87 47.23 -31.92
N ALA A 711 35.10 46.73 -32.06
CA ALA A 711 36.37 47.41 -31.73
C ALA A 711 37.04 47.28 -30.34
N GLY A 712 38.24 46.68 -30.35
CA GLY A 712 39.29 46.78 -29.31
C GLY A 712 39.36 45.57 -28.36
N LEU A 713 40.53 45.00 -28.01
CA LEU A 713 41.92 45.28 -28.40
C LEU A 713 42.78 44.04 -28.04
N PHE A 714 43.60 43.50 -28.97
CA PHE A 714 44.81 42.65 -28.82
C PHE A 714 44.89 41.69 -27.59
N THR A 715 45.13 40.37 -27.70
CA THR A 715 46.11 39.62 -28.51
C THR A 715 45.75 38.11 -28.38
N ALA A 716 46.27 37.09 -29.09
CA ALA A 716 47.47 36.98 -29.94
C ALA A 716 47.34 35.88 -31.04
N PHE A 717 48.49 35.50 -31.60
CA PHE A 717 48.79 34.50 -32.64
C PHE A 717 49.13 33.11 -32.02
N ALA A 718 49.21 31.98 -32.75
CA ALA A 718 48.66 31.49 -34.03
C ALA A 718 49.17 30.04 -34.28
N LEU A 719 48.90 29.47 -35.47
CA LEU A 719 49.32 28.14 -35.99
C LEU A 719 48.63 26.94 -35.32
N LEU A 720 48.17 25.89 -36.03
CA LEU A 720 48.30 25.50 -37.44
C LEU A 720 46.95 24.95 -37.97
N GLY A 721 46.72 25.03 -39.28
CA GLY A 721 45.58 24.40 -39.96
C GLY A 721 46.00 23.34 -40.99
N LEU A 722 45.02 22.58 -41.49
CA LEU A 722 45.13 21.52 -42.50
C LEU A 722 45.89 20.26 -41.98
N VAL A 723 45.56 19.03 -42.34
CA VAL A 723 45.10 18.49 -43.65
C VAL A 723 44.07 17.36 -43.46
N SER A 724 43.15 17.24 -44.42
CA SER A 724 42.21 16.12 -44.58
C SER A 724 42.74 15.03 -45.53
N MET A 725 42.13 13.82 -45.46
CA MET A 725 42.32 12.62 -46.31
C MET A 725 43.46 11.65 -45.94
N GLY A 726 43.12 10.35 -45.89
CA GLY A 726 44.03 9.23 -45.63
C GLY A 726 43.29 7.89 -45.55
N ILE A 727 43.12 7.23 -46.71
CA ILE A 727 42.28 6.04 -46.92
C ILE A 727 43.02 4.70 -46.63
N VAL A 728 42.34 3.80 -45.91
CA VAL A 728 42.42 2.30 -45.96
C VAL A 728 43.71 1.54 -45.56
N ALA A 729 43.45 0.40 -44.90
CA ALA A 729 44.28 -0.80 -44.67
C ALA A 729 45.40 -0.77 -43.61
N ILE A 730 45.28 -1.66 -42.61
CA ILE A 730 45.88 -3.01 -42.66
C ILE A 730 45.27 -3.91 -41.56
N GLN A 731 44.74 -5.07 -41.95
CA GLN A 731 44.60 -6.23 -41.06
C GLN A 731 45.78 -7.20 -41.25
N ARG A 732 46.09 -7.98 -40.19
CA ARG A 732 46.93 -9.21 -40.14
C ARG A 732 48.47 -9.10 -40.16
N LYS A 733 49.05 -9.14 -38.95
CA LYS A 733 50.02 -10.16 -38.44
C LYS A 733 50.30 -9.83 -36.96
N LYS A 734 49.79 -10.54 -35.95
CA LYS A 734 50.05 -11.94 -35.51
C LYS A 734 51.53 -12.20 -35.15
N LYS A 735 51.77 -12.45 -33.84
CA LYS A 735 53.01 -12.90 -33.15
C LYS A 735 54.20 -11.93 -33.05
N GLN A 736 54.39 -11.34 -31.87
CA GLN A 736 55.17 -11.97 -30.78
C GLN A 736 54.26 -11.93 -29.52
N LEU A 737 54.00 -12.99 -28.74
CA LEU A 737 54.89 -13.92 -28.01
C LEU A 737 55.75 -13.15 -26.98
N THR A 738 55.74 -13.42 -25.67
CA THR A 738 55.06 -14.46 -24.87
C THR A 738 55.20 -14.14 -23.38
N LYS A 739 54.11 -14.19 -22.61
CA LYS A 739 54.00 -14.95 -21.36
C LYS A 739 52.55 -14.96 -20.87
#